data_AF-A0A932HFW3-F1
#
_entry.id   AF-A0A932HFW3-F1
#
_cell.length_a   1.000
_cell.length_b   1.000
_cell.length_c   1.000
_cell.angle_alpha   90.00
_cell.angle_beta   90.00
_cell.angle_gamma   90.00
#
_symmetry.space_group_name_H-M   'P 1'
#
loop_
_entity.id
_entity.type
_entity.pdbx_description
1 polymer ?
#
loop_
_entity_poly.entity_id
_entity_poly.type
_entity_poly.pdbx_seq_one_letter_code
_entity_poly.pdbx_strand_id
1 'polypeptide(L)'
;VREGSERLFVGDRQLIRGRDYEVFYDVGQVSFLNPDQLFRAAVVQVRAQFEENQLFDVAPKTIVGLSSTYRLGSHGRVDALGLFQQEQSVFTRPQLGFEPQAHFIGGVSTELAFQPTGITRALDALPLIQTTAPSSFPVSGEVAVSRPNANPAGQAYVEEFEGTTGSRVVSLSEQSFQLGSRPASGRGLSAAYLASDGGFDPRDAAALVWQNGVQIGNQPVEFEPRDIDSSIVLTGTARQIERVLWLSLKPDTVGGAPAPSTGAPRWLRPHTPGPRWRSITQALDRSGLGVDLSTVEYLEFWVLEDERRTAATRGATLLLDFGTVFEDAVAPAPDSFRLLGSDTVFTGLQFVGAGRLDTEKDTLANVFNAAVHDIGILGDLPDSVLDATTGSVARRLPLCRGTLATGLPIFPLGDLAARCTRGNGLLDTEDLNGDNRLDVTVGGLTEDLVRYVFPLGNAQYFVRDGGGTADATGRRFTWRLYRISFRQDSLSIGNPDLRHIRALRLTVVAPDQGPPADELFLALGRMRLVGAPWLKRAATPLAGLGGRLAQPHGEVIASVVSTDNQDLGYSPPPGVLNQAERRGVAFLFTSQQINEHSLRLLARDLRPGERAEAFTRFAAEGDRNFLKYRQLRVWAQGRGAGWDQGDLEFFVKVGTDEDNFYLYRTRMVAGTWEPEMVIDLQRWIALRGQIEARWLGGEPPGGAASCGGDSTALVACEGPYLVQVRHPGIAPPNLARVSEVAAGIYRASANAIVDQAEVWVDDIRLGDVVNHAGLAAALDLHLTAADLADVTLGFTRRDDRFRQLAASSCRPRGA
;
A
#
# COMPACT_ATOMS: atom_id res chain seq x y z
N VAL A 1 20.11 21.98 -19.25
CA VAL A 1 19.29 23.23 -19.17
C VAL A 1 18.77 23.56 -20.56
N ARG A 2 17.51 24.01 -20.72
CA ARG A 2 17.00 24.41 -22.04
C ARG A 2 17.74 25.64 -22.54
N GLU A 3 18.28 25.59 -23.75
CA GLU A 3 19.03 26.70 -24.34
C GLU A 3 18.19 27.99 -24.40
N GLY A 4 18.78 29.11 -23.94
CA GLY A 4 18.15 30.43 -23.93
C GLY A 4 17.09 30.66 -22.84
N SER A 5 16.89 29.72 -21.93
CA SER A 5 15.95 29.86 -20.81
C SER A 5 16.54 30.55 -19.58
N GLU A 6 17.86 30.73 -19.53
CA GLU A 6 18.58 31.22 -18.37
C GLU A 6 18.42 32.73 -18.16
N ARG A 7 18.22 33.14 -16.90
CA ARG A 7 18.35 34.51 -16.42
C ARG A 7 19.19 34.51 -15.16
N LEU A 8 20.33 35.21 -15.19
CA LEU A 8 21.22 35.39 -14.05
C LEU A 8 21.15 36.80 -13.50
N PHE A 9 21.19 36.91 -12.18
CA PHE A 9 21.18 38.18 -11.46
C PHE A 9 22.30 38.22 -10.45
N VAL A 10 22.90 39.39 -10.28
CA VAL A 10 23.86 39.70 -9.22
C VAL A 10 23.27 40.86 -8.42
N GLY A 11 22.87 40.60 -7.18
CA GLY A 11 21.92 41.47 -6.47
C GLY A 11 20.62 41.61 -7.26
N ASP A 12 20.19 42.85 -7.53
CA ASP A 12 19.00 43.15 -8.34
C ASP A 12 19.30 43.34 -9.83
N ARG A 13 20.58 43.38 -10.23
CA ARG A 13 20.97 43.58 -11.63
C ARG A 13 20.91 42.27 -12.41
N GLN A 14 20.10 42.23 -13.47
CA GLN A 14 20.14 41.14 -14.45
C GLN A 14 21.41 41.22 -15.30
N LEU A 15 22.08 40.09 -15.49
CA LEU A 15 23.28 39.96 -16.31
C LEU A 15 22.92 39.68 -17.77
N ILE A 16 23.79 40.12 -18.69
CA ILE A 16 23.64 39.91 -20.13
C ILE A 16 24.54 38.76 -20.61
N ARG A 17 23.96 37.74 -21.24
CA ARG A 17 24.69 36.61 -21.85
C ARG A 17 25.64 37.10 -22.95
N GLY A 18 26.86 36.55 -23.01
CA GLY A 18 27.92 36.90 -23.95
C GLY A 18 28.67 38.20 -23.62
N ARG A 19 28.22 38.97 -22.62
CA ARG A 19 28.91 40.17 -22.11
C ARG A 19 29.32 40.02 -20.65
N ASP A 20 28.38 39.61 -19.82
CA ASP A 20 28.54 39.50 -18.38
C ASP A 20 28.82 38.03 -17.96
N TYR A 21 28.32 37.05 -18.73
CA TYR A 21 28.54 35.61 -18.50
C TYR A 21 28.37 34.75 -19.78
N GLU A 22 28.85 33.51 -19.73
CA GLU A 22 28.60 32.41 -20.67
C GLU A 22 28.03 31.19 -19.94
N VAL A 23 27.31 30.31 -20.67
CA VAL A 23 26.65 29.12 -20.12
C VAL A 23 26.90 27.90 -21.00
N PHE A 24 27.23 26.79 -20.36
CA PHE A 24 27.35 25.47 -20.96
C PHE A 24 26.10 24.65 -20.62
N TYR A 25 25.17 24.55 -21.56
CA TYR A 25 23.83 23.99 -21.33
C TYR A 25 23.80 22.50 -21.00
N ASP A 26 24.77 21.76 -21.52
CA ASP A 26 24.91 20.31 -21.40
C ASP A 26 25.18 19.89 -19.95
N VAL A 27 25.94 20.73 -19.23
CA VAL A 27 26.36 20.51 -17.84
C VAL A 27 25.75 21.52 -16.86
N GLY A 28 24.99 22.51 -17.36
CA GLY A 28 24.37 23.56 -16.55
C GLY A 28 25.37 24.50 -15.88
N GLN A 29 26.58 24.62 -16.42
CA GLN A 29 27.66 25.41 -15.84
C GLN A 29 27.64 26.85 -16.38
N VAL A 30 27.85 27.83 -15.51
CA VAL A 30 27.93 29.26 -15.85
C VAL A 30 29.34 29.77 -15.58
N SER A 31 29.88 30.55 -16.51
CA SER A 31 31.16 31.28 -16.36
C SER A 31 30.92 32.79 -16.42
N PHE A 32 31.34 33.56 -15.42
CA PHE A 32 31.23 35.01 -15.44
C PHE A 32 32.42 35.63 -16.18
N LEU A 33 32.16 36.52 -17.14
CA LEU A 33 33.20 37.06 -18.02
C LEU A 33 34.00 38.21 -17.38
N ASN A 34 33.39 38.94 -16.43
CA ASN A 34 33.99 40.08 -15.74
C ASN A 34 33.80 40.02 -14.21
N PRO A 35 34.35 38.99 -13.53
CA PRO A 35 34.07 38.73 -12.12
C PRO A 35 34.48 39.90 -11.20
N ASP A 36 35.61 40.55 -11.46
CA ASP A 36 36.11 41.66 -10.62
C ASP A 36 35.16 42.87 -10.59
N GLN A 37 34.39 43.07 -11.66
CA GLN A 37 33.38 44.13 -11.71
C GLN A 37 32.04 43.73 -11.10
N LEU A 38 31.71 42.43 -11.19
CA LEU A 38 30.44 41.87 -10.73
C LEU A 38 30.47 41.55 -9.22
N PHE A 39 31.64 41.23 -8.67
CA PHE A 39 31.81 40.77 -7.28
C PHE A 39 32.66 41.72 -6.43
N ARG A 40 32.30 43.01 -6.40
CA ARG A 40 33.06 44.04 -5.68
C ARG A 40 32.90 44.01 -4.15
N ALA A 41 31.86 43.35 -3.65
CA ALA A 41 31.61 43.19 -2.21
C ALA A 41 32.09 41.83 -1.72
N ALA A 42 32.46 41.75 -0.43
CA ALA A 42 32.94 40.50 0.18
C ALA A 42 31.92 39.35 0.13
N VAL A 43 30.63 39.66 0.07
CA VAL A 43 29.55 38.69 -0.13
C VAL A 43 28.56 39.25 -1.15
N VAL A 44 28.30 38.49 -2.20
CA VAL A 44 27.40 38.88 -3.30
C VAL A 44 26.46 37.73 -3.62
N GLN A 45 25.16 38.01 -3.60
CA GLN A 45 24.14 37.01 -3.92
C GLN A 45 23.96 36.90 -5.43
N VAL A 46 24.07 35.67 -5.94
CA VAL A 46 23.76 35.32 -7.33
C VAL A 46 22.44 34.56 -7.36
N ARG A 47 21.52 34.98 -8.23
CA ARG A 47 20.25 34.28 -8.47
C ARG A 47 20.19 33.80 -9.91
N ALA A 48 19.89 32.52 -10.12
CA ALA A 48 19.69 31.92 -11.44
C ALA A 48 18.24 31.44 -11.60
N GLN A 49 17.67 31.65 -12.77
CA GLN A 49 16.38 31.11 -13.21
C GLN A 49 16.60 30.42 -14.56
N PHE A 50 16.06 29.23 -14.79
CA PHE A 50 16.20 28.49 -16.05
C PHE A 50 15.10 27.43 -16.20
N GLU A 51 14.87 26.96 -17.42
CA GLU A 51 14.00 25.81 -17.70
C GLU A 51 14.82 24.52 -17.85
N GLU A 52 14.28 23.41 -17.35
CA GLU A 52 14.89 22.07 -17.44
C GLU A 52 14.01 21.14 -18.27
N ASN A 53 14.63 20.33 -19.14
CA ASN A 53 13.95 19.26 -19.85
C ASN A 53 13.81 18.08 -18.89
N GLN A 54 12.61 17.87 -18.31
CA GLN A 54 12.37 16.75 -17.41
C GLN A 54 12.20 15.44 -18.20
N LEU A 55 12.91 14.38 -17.77
CA LEU A 55 12.93 13.04 -18.38
C LEU A 55 11.79 12.11 -17.92
N PHE A 56 11.00 12.48 -16.91
CA PHE A 56 9.95 11.63 -16.33
C PHE A 56 8.61 12.33 -16.13
N ASP A 57 7.55 11.52 -16.14
CA ASP A 57 6.15 11.79 -16.46
C ASP A 57 5.59 13.07 -15.82
N VAL A 58 5.40 14.09 -16.65
CA VAL A 58 4.78 15.35 -16.26
C VAL A 58 3.31 15.27 -16.64
N ALA A 59 2.41 15.47 -15.67
CA ALA A 59 0.99 15.68 -15.89
C ALA A 59 0.76 16.50 -17.19
N PRO A 60 -0.05 16.03 -18.17
CA PRO A 60 -0.19 16.71 -19.45
C PRO A 60 -0.50 18.19 -19.26
N LYS A 61 0.36 19.08 -19.80
CA LYS A 61 0.21 20.53 -19.68
C LYS A 61 -0.22 21.14 -21.01
N THR A 62 -1.27 21.95 -20.97
CA THR A 62 -1.69 22.79 -22.09
C THR A 62 -1.41 24.25 -21.75
N ILE A 63 -0.71 24.96 -22.63
CA ILE A 63 -0.45 26.39 -22.50
C ILE A 63 -1.06 27.08 -23.72
N VAL A 64 -1.95 28.03 -23.47
CA VAL A 64 -2.56 28.89 -24.49
C VAL A 64 -2.15 30.32 -24.19
N GLY A 65 -1.61 31.01 -25.19
CA GLY A 65 -1.11 32.36 -25.04
C GLY A 65 -1.59 33.28 -26.15
N LEU A 66 -1.89 34.53 -25.80
CA LEU A 66 -2.11 35.63 -26.73
C LEU A 66 -1.15 36.75 -26.37
N SER A 67 -0.37 37.20 -27.34
CA SER A 67 0.44 38.41 -27.22
C SER A 67 0.07 39.41 -28.32
N SER A 68 0.09 40.69 -27.98
CA SER A 68 -0.17 41.78 -28.91
C SER A 68 0.82 42.91 -28.64
N THR A 69 1.41 43.45 -29.70
CA THR A 69 2.33 44.58 -29.63
C THR A 69 1.77 45.72 -30.45
N TYR A 70 1.55 46.86 -29.81
CA TYR A 70 1.16 48.09 -30.48
C TYR A 70 2.33 49.08 -30.50
N ARG A 71 2.78 49.47 -31.70
CA ARG A 71 3.90 50.40 -31.88
C ARG A 71 3.39 51.83 -31.95
N LEU A 72 3.96 52.71 -31.13
CA LEU A 72 3.65 54.15 -31.05
C LEU A 72 4.61 54.99 -31.92
N GLY A 73 5.09 54.43 -33.04
CA GLY A 73 6.07 55.07 -33.92
C GLY A 73 7.43 55.25 -33.24
N SER A 74 8.03 56.44 -33.34
CA SER A 74 9.30 56.78 -32.69
C SER A 74 9.22 56.94 -31.17
N HIS A 75 8.01 56.93 -30.60
CA HIS A 75 7.78 57.19 -29.17
C HIS A 75 7.74 55.92 -28.31
N GLY A 76 7.84 54.72 -28.91
CA GLY A 76 7.95 53.45 -28.20
C GLY A 76 6.91 52.41 -28.56
N ARG A 77 6.61 51.49 -27.63
CA ARG A 77 5.63 50.40 -27.80
C ARG A 77 4.87 50.07 -26.51
N VAL A 78 3.72 49.45 -26.69
CA VAL A 78 2.92 48.82 -25.64
C VAL A 78 2.74 47.36 -26.02
N ASP A 79 3.09 46.47 -25.09
CA ASP A 79 2.94 45.03 -25.23
C ASP A 79 1.84 44.56 -24.26
N ALA A 80 0.94 43.70 -24.73
CA ALA A 80 -0.06 43.04 -23.92
C ALA A 80 0.14 41.53 -24.05
N LEU A 81 0.09 40.83 -22.92
CA LEU A 81 0.27 39.38 -22.84
C LEU A 81 -0.83 38.76 -21.98
N GLY A 82 -1.43 37.68 -22.47
CA GLY A 82 -2.30 36.80 -21.70
C GLY A 82 -1.84 35.37 -21.89
N LEU A 83 -1.57 34.66 -20.79
CA LEU A 83 -1.14 33.27 -20.77
C LEU A 83 -2.06 32.49 -19.84
N PHE A 84 -2.61 31.39 -20.34
CA PHE A 84 -3.35 30.40 -19.56
C PHE A 84 -2.66 29.05 -19.65
N GLN A 85 -2.31 28.48 -18.51
CA GLN A 85 -1.75 27.14 -18.39
C GLN A 85 -2.69 26.27 -17.58
N GLN A 86 -2.90 25.03 -18.03
CA GLN A 86 -3.68 24.03 -17.32
C GLN A 86 -3.00 22.66 -17.39
N GLU A 87 -2.95 21.98 -16.24
CA GLU A 87 -2.48 20.60 -16.11
C GLU A 87 -3.68 19.65 -15.99
N GLN A 88 -3.52 18.42 -16.47
CA GLN A 88 -4.48 17.34 -16.29
C GLN A 88 -3.92 16.27 -15.36
N SER A 89 -4.73 15.78 -14.42
CA SER A 89 -4.33 14.65 -13.58
C SER A 89 -4.54 13.33 -14.32
N VAL A 90 -3.60 12.41 -14.12
CA VAL A 90 -3.73 11.01 -14.54
C VAL A 90 -4.58 10.18 -13.58
N PHE A 91 -4.91 10.72 -12.40
CA PHE A 91 -5.77 10.09 -11.40
C PHE A 91 -7.25 10.45 -11.63
N THR A 92 -8.14 9.51 -11.34
CA THR A 92 -9.60 9.76 -11.32
C THR A 92 -9.97 10.60 -10.10
N ARG A 93 -9.41 10.24 -8.94
CA ARG A 93 -9.43 10.97 -7.66
C ARG A 93 -8.03 11.48 -7.31
N PRO A 94 -7.66 12.73 -7.67
CA PRO A 94 -6.33 13.24 -7.40
C PRO A 94 -6.06 13.35 -5.89
N GLN A 95 -5.07 12.61 -5.40
CA GLN A 95 -4.59 12.71 -4.03
C GLN A 95 -3.89 14.05 -3.79
N LEU A 96 -3.86 14.51 -2.54
CA LEU A 96 -3.20 15.73 -2.09
C LEU A 96 -1.70 15.69 -2.43
N GLY A 97 -1.24 16.65 -3.25
CA GLY A 97 0.11 16.69 -3.83
C GLY A 97 0.18 16.29 -5.31
N PHE A 98 -0.83 15.57 -5.81
CA PHE A 98 -0.98 15.14 -7.20
C PHE A 98 -2.13 15.85 -7.91
N GLU A 99 -2.59 16.98 -7.36
CA GLU A 99 -3.65 17.76 -7.95
C GLU A 99 -3.19 18.42 -9.26
N PRO A 100 -4.08 18.53 -10.26
CA PRO A 100 -3.80 19.37 -11.41
C PRO A 100 -3.68 20.84 -10.96
N GLN A 101 -2.95 21.65 -11.70
CA GLN A 101 -2.85 23.10 -11.45
C GLN A 101 -3.30 23.88 -12.69
N ALA A 102 -3.88 25.05 -12.48
CA ALA A 102 -4.16 26.00 -13.55
C ALA A 102 -3.73 27.40 -13.16
N HIS A 103 -3.17 28.14 -14.11
CA HIS A 103 -2.63 29.46 -13.87
C HIS A 103 -3.00 30.38 -15.02
N PHE A 104 -3.53 31.56 -14.67
CA PHE A 104 -3.66 32.66 -15.61
C PHE A 104 -2.69 33.78 -15.24
N ILE A 105 -1.97 34.30 -16.22
CA ILE A 105 -1.19 35.54 -16.10
C ILE A 105 -1.58 36.46 -17.24
N GLY A 106 -1.96 37.68 -16.91
CA GLY A 106 -2.19 38.75 -17.87
C GLY A 106 -1.31 39.94 -17.50
N GLY A 107 -0.78 40.65 -18.48
CA GLY A 107 0.00 41.84 -18.22
C GLY A 107 0.05 42.79 -19.38
N VAL A 108 0.35 44.04 -19.08
CA VAL A 108 0.65 45.09 -20.03
C VAL A 108 2.00 45.67 -19.66
N SER A 109 2.91 45.75 -20.63
CA SER A 109 4.18 46.44 -20.48
C SER A 109 4.32 47.55 -21.52
N THR A 110 5.11 48.56 -21.18
CA THR A 110 5.41 49.69 -22.03
C THR A 110 6.90 49.90 -22.09
N GLU A 111 7.38 50.31 -23.26
CA GLU A 111 8.73 50.80 -23.48
C GLU A 111 8.58 52.10 -24.27
N LEU A 112 8.55 53.23 -23.56
CA LEU A 112 8.38 54.56 -24.12
C LEU A 112 9.72 55.29 -24.14
N ALA A 113 10.00 56.02 -25.20
CA ALA A 113 11.23 56.81 -25.33
C ALA A 113 10.89 58.26 -25.62
N PHE A 114 11.24 59.14 -24.69
CA PHE A 114 11.06 60.58 -24.83
C PHE A 114 12.40 61.29 -24.99
N GLN A 115 12.41 62.41 -25.71
CA GLN A 115 13.57 63.28 -25.85
C GLN A 115 13.24 64.67 -25.30
N PRO A 116 13.44 64.92 -23.98
CA PRO A 116 13.06 66.17 -23.35
C PRO A 116 14.03 67.30 -23.72
N THR A 117 13.82 67.93 -24.89
CA THR A 117 14.65 69.05 -25.38
C THR A 117 14.64 70.28 -24.45
N GLY A 118 13.64 70.41 -23.58
CA GLY A 118 13.61 71.43 -22.54
C GLY A 118 14.70 71.27 -21.48
N ILE A 119 15.06 70.01 -21.14
CA ILE A 119 16.14 69.71 -20.19
C ILE A 119 17.50 70.00 -20.84
N THR A 120 17.69 69.57 -22.10
CA THR A 120 18.91 69.87 -22.88
C THR A 120 19.15 71.38 -22.93
N ARG A 121 18.12 72.17 -23.29
CA ARG A 121 18.23 73.64 -23.34
C ARG A 121 18.45 74.29 -21.97
N ALA A 122 17.86 73.76 -20.90
CA ALA A 122 18.07 74.30 -19.56
C ALA A 122 19.52 74.07 -19.08
N LEU A 123 20.14 72.96 -19.48
CA LEU A 123 21.54 72.65 -19.19
C LEU A 123 22.50 73.52 -20.01
N ASP A 124 22.20 73.76 -21.30
CA ASP A 124 22.96 74.68 -22.15
C ASP A 124 22.88 76.16 -21.69
N ALA A 125 21.86 76.51 -20.91
CA ALA A 125 21.70 77.85 -20.35
C ALA A 125 22.55 78.11 -19.09
N LEU A 126 23.18 77.07 -18.53
CA LEU A 126 24.08 77.22 -17.38
C LEU A 126 25.46 77.71 -17.85
N PRO A 127 26.06 78.72 -17.19
CA PRO A 127 27.38 79.21 -17.57
C PRO A 127 28.41 78.09 -17.49
N LEU A 128 29.29 77.99 -18.50
CA LEU A 128 30.40 77.01 -18.62
C LEU A 128 29.98 75.57 -19.01
N ILE A 129 28.71 75.30 -19.32
CA ILE A 129 28.22 73.99 -19.77
C ILE A 129 27.67 74.11 -21.21
N GLN A 130 28.12 73.24 -22.12
CA GLN A 130 27.60 73.10 -23.48
C GLN A 130 27.40 71.62 -23.77
N THR A 131 26.16 71.21 -24.05
CA THR A 131 25.82 69.81 -24.30
C THR A 131 26.00 69.45 -25.77
N THR A 132 26.57 68.27 -26.04
CA THR A 132 26.77 67.79 -27.42
C THR A 132 25.79 66.69 -27.84
N ALA A 133 25.08 66.11 -26.88
CA ALA A 133 24.11 65.03 -27.07
C ALA A 133 22.73 65.42 -26.56
N PRO A 134 21.64 65.01 -27.23
CA PRO A 134 20.29 65.27 -26.75
C PRO A 134 19.99 64.49 -25.47
N SER A 135 19.15 65.06 -24.59
CA SER A 135 18.66 64.34 -23.43
C SER A 135 17.66 63.25 -23.84
N SER A 136 17.69 62.10 -23.16
CA SER A 136 16.74 60.99 -23.37
C SER A 136 16.08 60.57 -22.06
N PHE A 137 14.79 60.30 -22.12
CA PHE A 137 13.99 59.83 -20.99
C PHE A 137 13.18 58.59 -21.37
N PRO A 138 13.81 57.41 -21.45
CA PRO A 138 13.09 56.16 -21.53
C PRO A 138 12.30 55.88 -20.25
N VAL A 139 11.06 55.42 -20.44
CA VAL A 139 10.12 55.01 -19.41
C VAL A 139 9.66 53.60 -19.74
N SER A 140 9.93 52.65 -18.86
CA SER A 140 9.35 51.31 -18.94
C SER A 140 8.45 51.04 -17.77
N GLY A 141 7.24 50.57 -18.06
CA GLY A 141 6.27 50.18 -17.03
C GLY A 141 5.76 48.78 -17.30
N GLU A 142 5.44 48.03 -16.26
CA GLU A 142 4.76 46.75 -16.35
C GLU A 142 3.67 46.68 -15.29
N VAL A 143 2.48 46.22 -15.66
CA VAL A 143 1.43 45.82 -14.72
C VAL A 143 0.97 44.44 -15.10
N ALA A 144 1.04 43.51 -14.15
CA ALA A 144 0.66 42.13 -14.34
C ALA A 144 -0.35 41.69 -13.27
N VAL A 145 -1.35 40.94 -13.69
CA VAL A 145 -2.29 40.22 -12.83
C VAL A 145 -2.04 38.72 -12.98
N SER A 146 -2.05 38.00 -11.87
CA SER A 146 -2.03 36.54 -11.89
C SER A 146 -3.23 36.00 -11.12
N ARG A 147 -3.87 34.98 -11.65
CA ARG A 147 -4.90 34.22 -10.94
C ARG A 147 -4.49 32.75 -10.89
N PRO A 148 -3.75 32.33 -9.85
CA PRO A 148 -3.45 30.92 -9.64
C PRO A 148 -4.71 30.17 -9.18
N ASN A 149 -4.95 29.02 -9.78
CA ASN A 149 -5.88 28.02 -9.29
C ASN A 149 -5.07 26.77 -8.93
N ALA A 150 -4.85 26.59 -7.63
CA ALA A 150 -4.03 25.49 -7.11
C ALA A 150 -4.63 24.11 -7.39
N ASN A 151 -5.93 24.04 -7.68
CA ASN A 151 -6.61 22.81 -8.05
C ASN A 151 -7.91 23.09 -8.83
N PRO A 152 -7.90 23.05 -10.17
CA PRO A 152 -9.10 23.25 -10.97
C PRO A 152 -10.13 22.11 -10.85
N ALA A 153 -9.76 20.95 -10.28
CA ALA A 153 -10.73 19.89 -9.96
C ALA A 153 -11.58 20.22 -8.72
N GLY A 154 -11.21 21.26 -7.94
CA GLY A 154 -11.99 21.75 -6.81
C GLY A 154 -11.87 20.93 -5.53
N GLN A 155 -11.25 19.75 -5.58
CA GLN A 155 -11.07 18.86 -4.44
C GLN A 155 -9.78 18.02 -4.54
N ALA A 156 -9.22 17.66 -3.39
CA ALA A 156 -8.06 16.79 -3.27
C ALA A 156 -8.27 15.72 -2.21
N TYR A 157 -7.94 14.48 -2.53
CA TYR A 157 -8.14 13.36 -1.62
C TYR A 157 -6.98 13.28 -0.64
N VAL A 158 -7.29 13.34 0.65
CA VAL A 158 -6.35 13.03 1.72
C VAL A 158 -6.26 11.52 1.89
N GLU A 159 -7.39 10.85 1.76
CA GLU A 159 -7.52 9.39 1.78
C GLU A 159 -8.75 8.99 0.94
N GLU A 160 -8.59 7.97 0.12
CA GLU A 160 -9.66 7.38 -0.71
C GLU A 160 -9.89 5.90 -0.36
N PHE A 161 -9.09 5.31 0.52
CA PHE A 161 -9.17 3.91 0.98
C PHE A 161 -9.02 2.83 -0.12
N GLU A 162 -8.75 3.21 -1.36
CA GLU A 162 -8.50 2.30 -2.49
C GLU A 162 -7.09 1.70 -2.53
N GLY A 163 -6.16 2.25 -1.77
CA GLY A 163 -4.78 1.76 -1.71
C GLY A 163 -4.72 0.33 -1.18
N THR A 164 -3.86 -0.51 -1.77
CA THR A 164 -3.68 -1.93 -1.38
C THR A 164 -3.04 -2.12 0.02
N THR A 165 -2.81 -1.05 0.78
CA THR A 165 -2.01 -1.04 2.02
C THR A 165 -2.67 -1.75 3.20
N GLY A 166 -3.96 -2.08 3.13
CA GLY A 166 -4.66 -2.83 4.18
C GLY A 166 -4.74 -4.34 3.98
N SER A 167 -4.47 -4.89 2.78
CA SER A 167 -4.65 -6.32 2.51
C SER A 167 -3.44 -6.91 1.80
N ARG A 168 -2.83 -7.94 2.42
CA ARG A 168 -1.70 -8.68 1.85
C ARG A 168 -2.19 -9.97 1.23
N VAL A 169 -1.87 -10.20 -0.05
CA VAL A 169 -2.11 -11.48 -0.71
C VAL A 169 -1.02 -12.47 -0.27
N VAL A 170 -1.44 -13.66 0.15
CA VAL A 170 -0.54 -14.80 0.37
C VAL A 170 -0.36 -15.49 -0.99
N SER A 171 0.88 -15.70 -1.41
CA SER A 171 1.15 -16.38 -2.68
C SER A 171 0.58 -17.79 -2.65
N LEU A 172 -0.28 -18.08 -3.62
CA LEU A 172 -0.76 -19.43 -3.92
C LEU A 172 0.00 -20.07 -5.07
N SER A 173 1.15 -19.50 -5.45
CA SER A 173 2.04 -20.10 -6.44
C SER A 173 2.65 -21.39 -5.92
N GLU A 174 2.52 -22.47 -6.69
CA GLU A 174 3.12 -23.76 -6.36
C GLU A 174 4.64 -23.63 -6.18
N GLN A 175 5.30 -22.75 -6.94
CA GLN A 175 6.74 -22.49 -6.86
C GLN A 175 7.14 -21.65 -5.63
N SER A 176 6.19 -21.05 -4.92
CA SER A 176 6.46 -20.40 -3.64
C SER A 176 6.58 -21.41 -2.50
N PHE A 177 6.00 -22.60 -2.68
CA PHE A 177 6.00 -23.66 -1.67
C PHE A 177 7.04 -24.74 -1.96
N GLN A 178 7.65 -25.24 -0.88
CA GLN A 178 8.48 -26.43 -0.82
C GLN A 178 7.92 -27.41 0.22
N LEU A 179 8.49 -28.61 0.32
CA LEU A 179 8.14 -29.53 1.41
C LEU A 179 8.41 -28.88 2.77
N GLY A 180 7.45 -28.98 3.67
CA GLY A 180 7.53 -28.38 4.99
C GLY A 180 7.95 -29.38 6.05
N SER A 181 8.59 -28.86 7.10
CA SER A 181 8.91 -29.63 8.30
C SER A 181 7.69 -30.18 9.01
N ARG A 182 7.92 -31.25 9.77
CA ARG A 182 6.92 -31.78 10.70
C ARG A 182 6.56 -30.71 11.73
N PRO A 183 5.26 -30.44 12.00
CA PRO A 183 4.90 -29.55 13.09
C PRO A 183 5.38 -30.05 14.45
N ALA A 184 6.03 -29.17 15.23
CA ALA A 184 6.61 -29.56 16.52
C ALA A 184 5.55 -29.87 17.59
N SER A 185 4.35 -29.34 17.45
CA SER A 185 3.26 -29.46 18.42
C SER A 185 1.94 -29.85 17.74
N GLY A 186 1.19 -30.78 18.33
CA GLY A 186 -0.19 -31.11 17.96
C GLY A 186 -1.25 -30.15 18.54
N ARG A 187 -0.85 -29.08 19.24
CA ARG A 187 -1.78 -28.19 19.96
C ARG A 187 -2.84 -27.61 19.02
N GLY A 188 -4.09 -27.66 19.48
CA GLY A 188 -5.28 -27.23 18.74
C GLY A 188 -5.98 -28.36 17.98
N LEU A 189 -5.36 -29.53 17.86
CA LEU A 189 -5.98 -30.73 17.30
C LEU A 189 -6.47 -31.68 18.42
N SER A 190 -7.48 -32.50 18.09
CA SER A 190 -7.90 -33.60 18.96
C SER A 190 -7.04 -34.85 18.73
N ALA A 191 -7.13 -35.82 19.64
CA ALA A 191 -6.36 -37.06 19.57
C ALA A 191 -6.60 -37.89 18.28
N ALA A 192 -7.71 -37.68 17.58
CA ALA A 192 -7.99 -38.37 16.31
C ALA A 192 -7.06 -37.96 15.16
N TYR A 193 -6.35 -36.85 15.30
CA TYR A 193 -5.46 -36.26 14.29
C TYR A 193 -3.98 -36.43 14.61
N LEU A 194 -3.68 -37.05 15.75
CA LEU A 194 -2.35 -37.11 16.33
C LEU A 194 -2.00 -38.56 16.66
N ALA A 195 -0.71 -38.83 16.77
CA ALA A 195 -0.21 -40.09 17.28
C ALA A 195 -0.53 -40.23 18.79
N SER A 196 -0.31 -41.43 19.33
CA SER A 196 -0.62 -41.73 20.74
C SER A 196 0.17 -40.90 21.76
N ASP A 197 1.29 -40.31 21.35
CA ASP A 197 2.10 -39.39 22.15
C ASP A 197 1.63 -37.93 22.06
N GLY A 198 0.57 -37.65 21.30
CA GLY A 198 0.04 -36.29 21.06
C GLY A 198 0.84 -35.49 20.03
N GLY A 199 1.79 -36.11 19.34
CA GLY A 199 2.59 -35.51 18.28
C GLY A 199 2.19 -35.98 16.88
N PHE A 200 3.04 -35.63 15.91
CA PHE A 200 2.97 -36.11 14.54
C PHE A 200 3.98 -37.27 14.37
N ASP A 201 3.53 -38.52 14.24
CA ASP A 201 4.43 -39.64 13.94
C ASP A 201 4.89 -39.53 12.48
N PRO A 202 6.20 -39.54 12.17
CA PRO A 202 6.68 -39.58 10.80
C PRO A 202 6.04 -40.71 9.97
N ARG A 203 5.73 -41.86 10.58
CA ARG A 203 5.07 -43.02 9.91
C ARG A 203 3.69 -42.72 9.33
N ASP A 204 3.05 -41.67 9.84
CA ASP A 204 1.75 -41.17 9.41
C ASP A 204 1.87 -40.08 8.32
N ALA A 205 3.09 -39.68 7.95
CA ALA A 205 3.29 -38.73 6.86
C ALA A 205 2.85 -39.34 5.52
N ALA A 206 1.99 -38.62 4.80
CA ALA A 206 1.49 -39.01 3.48
C ALA A 206 2.14 -38.16 2.38
N ALA A 207 2.00 -38.58 1.11
CA ALA A 207 2.34 -37.70 0.00
C ALA A 207 1.27 -36.60 -0.14
N LEU A 208 1.73 -35.36 -0.30
CA LEU A 208 0.90 -34.21 -0.63
C LEU A 208 1.40 -33.61 -1.93
N VAL A 209 0.50 -33.48 -2.88
CA VAL A 209 0.75 -32.82 -4.16
C VAL A 209 0.06 -31.46 -4.13
N TRP A 210 0.79 -30.43 -4.55
CA TRP A 210 0.23 -29.08 -4.68
C TRP A 210 0.45 -28.54 -6.08
N GLN A 211 -0.59 -27.99 -6.70
CA GLN A 211 -0.62 -27.67 -8.12
C GLN A 211 -1.36 -26.35 -8.40
N ASN A 212 -0.90 -25.60 -9.39
CA ASN A 212 -1.67 -24.51 -9.99
C ASN A 212 -2.38 -24.95 -11.28
N GLY A 213 -1.67 -25.66 -12.16
CA GLY A 213 -2.19 -26.17 -13.44
C GLY A 213 -2.73 -27.59 -13.30
N VAL A 214 -4.06 -27.74 -13.22
CA VAL A 214 -4.72 -29.03 -13.08
C VAL A 214 -5.61 -29.32 -14.29
N GLN A 215 -5.62 -30.57 -14.75
CA GLN A 215 -6.66 -31.10 -15.62
C GLN A 215 -7.48 -32.19 -14.91
N ILE A 216 -8.79 -32.19 -15.17
CA ILE A 216 -9.70 -33.27 -14.74
C ILE A 216 -10.25 -33.92 -16.01
N GLY A 217 -9.96 -35.21 -16.19
CA GLY A 217 -10.10 -35.85 -17.51
C GLY A 217 -9.10 -35.25 -18.50
N ASN A 218 -9.58 -34.81 -19.67
CA ASN A 218 -8.74 -34.20 -20.71
C ASN A 218 -8.96 -32.68 -20.83
N GLN A 219 -9.47 -32.03 -19.79
CA GLN A 219 -9.75 -30.59 -19.81
C GLN A 219 -9.01 -29.87 -18.68
N PRO A 220 -8.28 -28.78 -18.99
CA PRO A 220 -7.69 -27.94 -17.95
C PRO A 220 -8.79 -27.24 -17.16
N VAL A 221 -8.56 -27.08 -15.86
CA VAL A 221 -9.46 -26.36 -14.95
C VAL A 221 -8.84 -25.00 -14.66
N GLU A 222 -9.41 -23.97 -15.28
CA GLU A 222 -9.03 -22.57 -15.09
C GLU A 222 -10.18 -21.79 -14.44
N PHE A 223 -9.84 -20.78 -13.65
CA PHE A 223 -10.82 -19.87 -13.06
C PHE A 223 -10.43 -18.44 -13.41
N GLU A 224 -11.39 -17.65 -13.84
CA GLU A 224 -11.27 -16.19 -13.81
C GLU A 224 -11.66 -15.70 -12.41
N PRO A 225 -11.23 -14.50 -11.98
CA PRO A 225 -11.57 -13.97 -10.66
C PRO A 225 -13.08 -14.06 -10.34
N ARG A 226 -13.93 -13.78 -11.34
CA ARG A 226 -15.40 -13.81 -11.22
C ARG A 226 -15.99 -15.23 -11.08
N ASP A 227 -15.26 -16.26 -11.51
CA ASP A 227 -15.66 -17.65 -11.31
C ASP A 227 -15.48 -18.06 -9.83
N ILE A 228 -14.62 -17.35 -9.09
CA ILE A 228 -14.44 -17.53 -7.64
C ILE A 228 -15.41 -16.63 -6.87
N ASP A 229 -15.38 -15.32 -7.14
CA ASP A 229 -16.24 -14.34 -6.49
C ASP A 229 -16.95 -13.46 -7.52
N SER A 230 -18.26 -13.67 -7.65
CA SER A 230 -19.10 -12.94 -8.60
C SER A 230 -19.26 -11.45 -8.28
N SER A 231 -18.88 -11.01 -7.08
CA SER A 231 -18.96 -9.59 -6.67
C SER A 231 -17.76 -8.76 -7.15
N ILE A 232 -16.75 -9.38 -7.74
CA ILE A 232 -15.58 -8.69 -8.27
C ILE A 232 -15.95 -7.88 -9.52
N VAL A 233 -15.62 -6.59 -9.48
CA VAL A 233 -15.72 -5.70 -10.63
C VAL A 233 -14.32 -5.51 -11.23
N LEU A 234 -14.22 -5.73 -12.54
CA LEU A 234 -12.96 -5.65 -13.29
C LEU A 234 -13.10 -4.61 -14.39
N THR A 235 -12.00 -3.91 -14.70
CA THR A 235 -11.85 -3.05 -15.87
C THR A 235 -10.62 -3.46 -16.68
N GLY A 236 -10.59 -3.15 -17.97
CA GLY A 236 -9.57 -3.62 -18.91
C GLY A 236 -10.10 -4.71 -19.86
N THR A 237 -9.28 -5.12 -20.82
CA THR A 237 -9.68 -6.05 -21.90
C THR A 237 -9.05 -7.43 -21.82
N ALA A 238 -8.14 -7.65 -20.86
CA ALA A 238 -7.39 -8.90 -20.76
C ALA A 238 -8.18 -9.97 -20.01
N ARG A 239 -8.16 -11.20 -20.54
CA ARG A 239 -8.57 -12.38 -19.79
C ARG A 239 -7.54 -12.62 -18.68
N GLN A 240 -7.98 -12.59 -17.43
CA GLN A 240 -7.13 -12.85 -16.27
C GLN A 240 -7.51 -14.20 -15.67
N ILE A 241 -6.56 -15.14 -15.67
CA ILE A 241 -6.72 -16.42 -14.97
C ILE A 241 -6.24 -16.23 -13.54
N GLU A 242 -7.08 -16.58 -12.58
CA GLU A 242 -6.76 -16.58 -11.17
C GLU A 242 -5.93 -17.82 -10.83
N ARG A 243 -4.86 -17.60 -10.08
CA ARG A 243 -4.02 -18.69 -9.58
C ARG A 243 -4.66 -19.30 -8.34
N VAL A 244 -4.91 -20.60 -8.42
CA VAL A 244 -5.48 -21.43 -7.35
C VAL A 244 -4.46 -22.48 -6.92
N LEU A 245 -4.39 -22.78 -5.62
CA LEU A 245 -3.56 -23.86 -5.09
C LEU A 245 -4.40 -25.09 -4.82
N TRP A 246 -4.34 -26.07 -5.73
CA TRP A 246 -4.88 -27.40 -5.52
C TRP A 246 -3.99 -28.17 -4.58
N LEU A 247 -4.58 -28.92 -3.65
CA LEU A 247 -3.90 -29.78 -2.69
C LEU A 247 -4.52 -31.17 -2.76
N SER A 248 -3.70 -32.20 -2.98
CA SER A 248 -4.10 -33.61 -3.00
C SER A 248 -3.28 -34.40 -1.99
N LEU A 249 -3.90 -34.80 -0.89
CA LEU A 249 -3.32 -35.70 0.09
C LEU A 249 -3.62 -37.15 -0.33
N LYS A 250 -2.56 -37.90 -0.64
CA LYS A 250 -2.67 -39.29 -1.07
C LYS A 250 -2.28 -40.23 0.05
N PRO A 251 -3.25 -40.82 0.76
CA PRO A 251 -2.96 -41.81 1.79
C PRO A 251 -2.38 -43.08 1.15
N ASP A 252 -1.51 -43.77 1.89
CA ASP A 252 -1.00 -45.11 1.55
C ASP A 252 -0.23 -45.23 0.23
N THR A 253 0.26 -44.12 -0.34
CA THR A 253 1.31 -44.15 -1.37
C THR A 253 2.70 -44.05 -0.74
N VAL A 254 3.68 -44.67 -1.40
CA VAL A 254 5.11 -44.53 -1.07
C VAL A 254 5.83 -43.63 -2.10
N GLY A 255 5.07 -42.89 -2.91
CA GLY A 255 5.57 -41.96 -3.92
C GLY A 255 5.60 -42.54 -5.34
N GLY A 256 6.51 -42.00 -6.16
CA GLY A 256 6.83 -42.50 -7.50
C GLY A 256 6.05 -41.90 -8.66
N ALA A 257 6.50 -42.24 -9.87
CA ALA A 257 5.86 -41.82 -11.11
C ALA A 257 4.41 -42.36 -11.18
N PRO A 258 3.41 -41.48 -11.30
CA PRO A 258 2.03 -41.92 -11.37
C PRO A 258 1.69 -42.53 -12.74
N ALA A 259 0.50 -43.10 -12.85
CA ALA A 259 -0.05 -43.51 -14.12
C ALA A 259 -0.25 -42.29 -15.04
N PRO A 260 0.39 -42.21 -16.22
CA PRO A 260 0.40 -41.01 -17.07
C PRO A 260 -0.99 -40.51 -17.51
N SER A 261 -1.97 -41.41 -17.55
CA SER A 261 -3.33 -41.11 -18.00
C SER A 261 -4.30 -40.75 -16.87
N THR A 262 -4.00 -41.11 -15.62
CA THR A 262 -4.93 -40.93 -14.48
C THR A 262 -4.34 -40.13 -13.32
N GLY A 263 -3.02 -39.92 -13.27
CA GLY A 263 -2.35 -39.32 -12.12
C GLY A 263 -2.35 -40.20 -10.86
N ALA A 264 -2.89 -41.41 -10.95
CA ALA A 264 -2.99 -42.33 -9.80
C ALA A 264 -1.58 -42.83 -9.41
N PRO A 265 -1.26 -42.94 -8.11
CA PRO A 265 0.00 -43.50 -7.66
C PRO A 265 0.18 -44.93 -8.15
N ARG A 266 1.36 -45.24 -8.68
CA ARG A 266 1.73 -46.62 -9.03
C ARG A 266 2.28 -47.41 -7.85
N TRP A 267 2.86 -46.71 -6.87
CA TRP A 267 3.48 -47.36 -5.71
C TRP A 267 2.61 -47.13 -4.48
N LEU A 268 1.95 -48.21 -4.07
CA LEU A 268 1.01 -48.23 -2.96
C LEU A 268 1.55 -49.18 -1.88
N ARG A 269 1.20 -48.87 -0.63
CA ARG A 269 1.41 -49.75 0.52
C ARG A 269 0.09 -50.24 1.09
N PRO A 270 0.07 -51.34 1.86
CA PRO A 270 -1.08 -51.68 2.68
C PRO A 270 -1.43 -50.53 3.63
N HIS A 271 -2.73 -50.33 3.85
CA HIS A 271 -3.23 -49.36 4.79
C HIS A 271 -2.65 -49.59 6.19
N THR A 272 -2.15 -48.52 6.83
CA THR A 272 -1.72 -48.56 8.23
C THR A 272 -2.64 -47.69 9.08
N PRO A 273 -3.27 -48.22 10.15
CA PRO A 273 -4.13 -47.42 11.00
C PRO A 273 -3.41 -46.20 11.58
N GLY A 274 -4.13 -45.07 11.67
CA GLY A 274 -3.58 -43.81 12.17
C GLY A 274 -3.91 -42.60 11.29
N PRO A 275 -3.71 -41.38 11.82
CA PRO A 275 -3.95 -40.16 11.05
C PRO A 275 -3.02 -40.05 9.84
N ARG A 276 -3.32 -39.10 8.96
CA ARG A 276 -2.45 -38.74 7.84
C ARG A 276 -2.17 -37.26 7.87
N TRP A 277 -0.90 -36.90 7.70
CA TRP A 277 -0.50 -35.49 7.70
C TRP A 277 0.59 -35.22 6.68
N ARG A 278 0.65 -33.97 6.20
CA ARG A 278 1.77 -33.49 5.39
C ARG A 278 1.82 -31.96 5.38
N SER A 279 3.03 -31.42 5.39
CA SER A 279 3.28 -29.98 5.41
C SER A 279 3.97 -29.50 4.14
N ILE A 280 3.62 -28.28 3.74
CA ILE A 280 4.34 -27.46 2.76
C ILE A 280 4.61 -26.09 3.37
N THR A 281 5.73 -25.48 3.03
CA THR A 281 6.15 -24.20 3.59
C THR A 281 6.50 -23.22 2.47
N GLN A 282 6.18 -21.94 2.67
CA GLN A 282 6.70 -20.85 1.87
C GLN A 282 7.29 -19.75 2.76
N ALA A 283 8.36 -19.11 2.30
CA ALA A 283 8.82 -17.86 2.87
C ALA A 283 7.86 -16.72 2.46
N LEU A 284 7.42 -15.89 3.41
CA LEU A 284 6.59 -14.71 3.14
C LEU A 284 7.41 -13.52 2.66
N ASP A 285 8.71 -13.53 2.98
CA ASP A 285 9.74 -12.64 2.47
C ASP A 285 11.04 -13.43 2.28
N ARG A 286 11.59 -13.40 1.06
CA ARG A 286 12.83 -14.11 0.71
C ARG A 286 14.10 -13.39 1.17
N SER A 287 13.98 -12.16 1.68
CA SER A 287 15.13 -11.43 2.24
C SER A 287 15.52 -11.91 3.65
N GLY A 288 14.66 -12.71 4.30
CA GLY A 288 14.85 -13.17 5.68
C GLY A 288 14.49 -12.14 6.75
N LEU A 289 14.17 -10.89 6.37
CA LEU A 289 13.73 -9.84 7.29
C LEU A 289 12.34 -10.09 7.87
N GLY A 290 11.51 -10.83 7.13
CA GLY A 290 10.16 -11.16 7.53
C GLY A 290 9.16 -10.05 7.21
N VAL A 291 7.91 -10.26 7.62
CA VAL A 291 6.78 -9.38 7.28
C VAL A 291 6.04 -8.98 8.54
N ASP A 292 5.55 -7.73 8.56
CA ASP A 292 4.73 -7.21 9.65
C ASP A 292 3.26 -7.61 9.44
N LEU A 293 2.78 -8.51 10.29
CA LEU A 293 1.38 -8.93 10.39
C LEU A 293 0.67 -8.31 11.58
N SER A 294 1.28 -7.35 12.29
CA SER A 294 0.71 -6.73 13.48
C SER A 294 -0.55 -5.91 13.20
N THR A 295 -0.78 -5.52 11.94
CA THR A 295 -1.97 -4.79 11.47
C THR A 295 -3.08 -5.69 10.91
N VAL A 296 -2.82 -7.00 10.77
CA VAL A 296 -3.80 -7.95 10.24
C VAL A 296 -4.88 -8.22 11.29
N GLU A 297 -6.13 -8.22 10.84
CA GLU A 297 -7.30 -8.52 11.68
C GLU A 297 -8.05 -9.78 11.24
N TYR A 298 -8.00 -10.12 9.95
CA TYR A 298 -8.63 -11.32 9.41
C TYR A 298 -7.71 -12.09 8.45
N LEU A 299 -7.83 -13.41 8.49
CA LEU A 299 -7.36 -14.29 7.43
C LEU A 299 -8.56 -14.72 6.60
N GLU A 300 -8.56 -14.37 5.32
CA GLU A 300 -9.61 -14.73 4.36
C GLU A 300 -9.07 -15.63 3.27
N PHE A 301 -9.83 -16.65 2.87
CA PHE A 301 -9.51 -17.47 1.72
C PHE A 301 -10.76 -18.21 1.22
N TRP A 302 -10.73 -18.54 -0.07
CA TRP A 302 -11.74 -19.35 -0.71
C TRP A 302 -11.32 -20.81 -0.70
N VAL A 303 -12.25 -21.71 -0.40
CA VAL A 303 -12.06 -23.16 -0.54
C VAL A 303 -13.03 -23.67 -1.61
N LEU A 304 -12.50 -24.41 -2.58
CA LEU A 304 -13.32 -25.13 -3.54
C LEU A 304 -13.75 -26.47 -2.94
N GLU A 305 -15.04 -26.65 -2.74
CA GLU A 305 -15.62 -27.91 -2.25
C GLU A 305 -16.48 -28.57 -3.33
N ASP A 306 -16.45 -29.90 -3.42
CA ASP A 306 -17.38 -30.65 -4.25
C ASP A 306 -18.79 -30.69 -3.61
N GLU A 307 -19.80 -31.06 -4.39
CA GLU A 307 -21.20 -31.13 -3.93
C GLU A 307 -21.38 -31.99 -2.66
N ARG A 308 -20.59 -33.06 -2.51
CA ARG A 308 -20.62 -33.94 -1.33
C ARG A 308 -19.81 -33.42 -0.16
N ARG A 309 -19.04 -32.34 -0.34
CA ARG A 309 -18.08 -31.81 0.63
C ARG A 309 -17.18 -32.92 1.16
N THR A 310 -16.64 -33.73 0.26
CA THR A 310 -15.89 -34.96 0.56
C THR A 310 -14.74 -34.67 1.52
N ALA A 311 -14.05 -33.53 1.35
CA ALA A 311 -12.94 -33.17 2.22
C ALA A 311 -13.38 -32.82 3.65
N ALA A 312 -14.47 -32.06 3.79
CA ALA A 312 -15.06 -31.73 5.09
C ALA A 312 -15.67 -32.96 5.79
N THR A 313 -16.40 -33.80 5.05
CA THR A 313 -17.06 -35.01 5.60
C THR A 313 -16.07 -36.06 6.09
N ARG A 314 -14.86 -36.09 5.52
CA ARG A 314 -13.74 -36.92 5.99
C ARG A 314 -12.95 -36.30 7.13
N GLY A 315 -13.36 -35.12 7.62
CA GLY A 315 -12.71 -34.45 8.74
C GLY A 315 -11.34 -33.88 8.40
N ALA A 316 -11.04 -33.57 7.14
CA ALA A 316 -9.78 -32.92 6.82
C ALA A 316 -9.67 -31.54 7.49
N THR A 317 -8.49 -31.24 8.01
CA THR A 317 -8.18 -30.01 8.76
C THR A 317 -6.91 -29.38 8.19
N LEU A 318 -6.94 -28.06 7.98
CA LEU A 318 -5.77 -27.27 7.63
C LEU A 318 -5.18 -26.62 8.88
N LEU A 319 -3.88 -26.78 9.07
CA LEU A 319 -3.11 -25.94 9.99
C LEU A 319 -2.39 -24.87 9.17
N LEU A 320 -2.54 -23.61 9.55
CA LEU A 320 -1.85 -22.48 8.95
C LEU A 320 -0.97 -21.84 10.02
N ASP A 321 0.33 -22.10 9.94
CA ASP A 321 1.32 -21.65 10.89
C ASP A 321 2.09 -20.45 10.31
N PHE A 322 1.89 -19.28 10.89
CA PHE A 322 2.62 -18.06 10.55
C PHE A 322 3.70 -17.79 11.59
N GLY A 323 4.97 -17.81 11.21
CA GLY A 323 6.04 -17.49 12.14
C GLY A 323 7.42 -17.90 11.66
N THR A 324 8.23 -18.36 12.61
CA THR A 324 9.45 -19.13 12.33
C THR A 324 9.09 -20.60 12.43
N VAL A 325 9.36 -21.34 11.36
CA VAL A 325 9.06 -22.77 11.24
C VAL A 325 10.37 -23.49 11.02
N PHE A 326 10.47 -24.73 11.48
CA PHE A 326 11.66 -25.53 11.22
C PHE A 326 11.82 -25.83 9.73
N GLU A 327 13.06 -26.08 9.33
CA GLU A 327 13.43 -26.39 7.95
C GLU A 327 13.59 -27.89 7.68
N ASP A 328 13.66 -28.72 8.74
CA ASP A 328 13.84 -30.17 8.65
C ASP A 328 12.59 -30.88 8.11
N ALA A 329 12.48 -30.93 6.79
CA ALA A 329 11.43 -31.65 6.11
C ALA A 329 11.82 -33.13 6.00
N VAL A 330 10.79 -33.96 6.04
CA VAL A 330 10.94 -35.40 5.85
C VAL A 330 10.07 -35.80 4.69
N ALA A 331 10.47 -36.78 3.89
CA ALA A 331 9.63 -37.30 2.80
C ALA A 331 9.52 -38.83 2.82
N PRO A 332 8.32 -39.38 2.59
CA PRO A 332 8.16 -40.81 2.41
C PRO A 332 8.82 -41.25 1.10
N ALA A 333 9.54 -42.35 1.13
CA ALA A 333 10.11 -43.02 -0.02
C ALA A 333 10.02 -44.55 0.17
N PRO A 334 10.04 -45.36 -0.90
CA PRO A 334 10.14 -46.81 -0.78
C PRO A 334 11.48 -47.20 -0.16
N ASP A 335 11.48 -48.21 0.71
CA ASP A 335 12.71 -48.78 1.28
C ASP A 335 13.33 -49.87 0.41
N SER A 336 12.53 -50.44 -0.50
CA SER A 336 12.92 -51.58 -1.32
C SER A 336 12.24 -51.57 -2.67
N PHE A 337 12.85 -52.27 -3.63
CA PHE A 337 12.23 -52.61 -4.91
C PHE A 337 12.54 -54.04 -5.32
N ARG A 338 11.72 -54.60 -6.22
CA ARG A 338 11.97 -55.87 -6.89
C ARG A 338 11.86 -55.69 -8.39
N LEU A 339 12.81 -56.27 -9.12
CA LEU A 339 12.74 -56.39 -10.58
C LEU A 339 11.84 -57.56 -10.95
N LEU A 340 10.78 -57.27 -11.70
CA LEU A 340 9.86 -58.25 -12.30
C LEU A 340 10.02 -58.17 -13.83
N GLY A 341 10.99 -58.92 -14.36
CA GLY A 341 11.34 -58.83 -15.78
C GLY A 341 11.96 -57.48 -16.10
N SER A 342 11.29 -56.68 -16.95
CA SER A 342 11.71 -55.31 -17.29
C SER A 342 11.04 -54.23 -16.43
N ASP A 343 10.20 -54.61 -15.48
CA ASP A 343 9.46 -53.68 -14.61
C ASP A 343 10.02 -53.67 -13.19
N THR A 344 9.80 -52.58 -12.46
CA THR A 344 10.27 -52.38 -11.09
C THR A 344 9.09 -52.13 -10.17
N VAL A 345 8.93 -52.99 -9.17
CA VAL A 345 7.90 -52.83 -8.13
C VAL A 345 8.54 -52.32 -6.86
N PHE A 346 8.13 -51.14 -6.41
CA PHE A 346 8.62 -50.52 -5.18
C PHE A 346 7.69 -50.87 -4.01
N THR A 347 8.30 -51.17 -2.86
CA THR A 347 7.60 -51.56 -1.63
C THR A 347 8.28 -50.98 -0.38
N GLY A 348 7.60 -51.13 0.75
CA GLY A 348 8.08 -50.66 2.05
C GLY A 348 8.13 -49.14 2.15
N LEU A 349 8.65 -48.63 3.26
CA LEU A 349 8.58 -47.22 3.60
C LEU A 349 9.76 -46.80 4.46
N GLN A 350 10.44 -45.76 4.00
CA GLN A 350 11.44 -45.02 4.77
C GLN A 350 11.14 -43.52 4.72
N PHE A 351 11.79 -42.78 5.62
CA PHE A 351 11.71 -41.32 5.69
C PHE A 351 13.09 -40.73 5.40
N VAL A 352 13.17 -39.90 4.38
CA VAL A 352 14.40 -39.24 3.92
C VAL A 352 14.38 -37.78 4.38
N GLY A 353 15.55 -37.23 4.74
CA GLY A 353 15.74 -35.81 5.07
C GLY A 353 16.05 -35.52 6.55
N ALA A 354 15.57 -36.37 7.46
CA ALA A 354 15.60 -36.09 8.89
C ALA A 354 16.99 -35.69 9.44
N GLY A 355 17.07 -34.48 10.02
CA GLY A 355 18.26 -33.94 10.66
C GLY A 355 19.37 -33.51 9.70
N ARG A 356 19.07 -33.35 8.41
CA ARG A 356 20.01 -32.90 7.38
C ARG A 356 19.39 -31.72 6.64
N LEU A 357 20.21 -30.73 6.28
CA LEU A 357 19.81 -29.70 5.33
C LEU A 357 19.81 -30.31 3.92
N ASP A 358 18.63 -30.57 3.37
CA ASP A 358 18.48 -31.03 2.00
C ASP A 358 18.38 -29.82 1.05
N THR A 359 19.42 -29.63 0.22
CA THR A 359 19.49 -28.53 -0.74
C THR A 359 20.22 -28.95 -2.01
N GLU A 360 19.73 -28.47 -3.16
CA GLU A 360 20.43 -28.55 -4.43
C GLU A 360 21.44 -27.40 -4.62
N LYS A 361 21.52 -26.47 -3.68
CA LYS A 361 22.50 -25.40 -3.75
C LYS A 361 23.91 -25.94 -3.53
N ASP A 362 24.89 -25.40 -4.24
CA ASP A 362 26.28 -25.54 -3.82
C ASP A 362 26.47 -24.77 -2.51
N THR A 363 26.73 -25.48 -1.42
CA THR A 363 26.85 -24.90 -0.07
C THR A 363 28.14 -24.09 0.12
N LEU A 364 29.16 -24.29 -0.71
CA LEU A 364 30.40 -23.50 -0.66
C LEU A 364 30.24 -22.17 -1.40
N ALA A 365 29.70 -22.23 -2.61
CA ALA A 365 29.55 -21.06 -3.48
C ALA A 365 28.20 -20.35 -3.32
N ASN A 366 27.25 -20.95 -2.61
CA ASN A 366 25.90 -20.44 -2.38
C ASN A 366 25.09 -20.27 -3.68
N VAL A 367 25.35 -21.08 -4.70
CA VAL A 367 24.78 -20.94 -6.05
C VAL A 367 24.06 -22.20 -6.52
N PHE A 368 23.04 -22.00 -7.34
CA PHE A 368 22.32 -23.07 -8.03
C PHE A 368 22.60 -23.02 -9.54
N ASN A 369 22.95 -24.16 -10.12
CA ASN A 369 23.09 -24.34 -11.55
C ASN A 369 22.27 -25.56 -11.97
N ALA A 370 21.14 -25.32 -12.64
CA ALA A 370 20.21 -26.38 -13.05
C ALA A 370 20.87 -27.48 -13.92
N ALA A 371 21.94 -27.18 -14.67
CA ALA A 371 22.61 -28.20 -15.48
C ALA A 371 23.38 -29.24 -14.66
N VAL A 372 23.76 -28.90 -13.42
CA VAL A 372 24.65 -29.70 -12.58
C VAL A 372 23.97 -30.14 -11.28
N HIS A 373 23.18 -29.25 -10.68
CA HIS A 373 22.69 -29.42 -9.31
C HIS A 373 21.24 -29.91 -9.22
N ASP A 374 20.48 -29.85 -10.31
CA ASP A 374 19.07 -30.27 -10.38
C ASP A 374 18.94 -31.80 -10.43
N ILE A 375 19.30 -32.44 -9.32
CA ILE A 375 19.44 -33.90 -9.18
C ILE A 375 18.34 -34.51 -8.29
N GLY A 376 17.54 -33.68 -7.64
CA GLY A 376 16.48 -34.02 -6.71
C GLY A 376 16.93 -34.05 -5.24
N ILE A 377 15.97 -33.76 -4.35
CA ILE A 377 16.14 -33.84 -2.89
C ILE A 377 15.06 -34.73 -2.26
N LEU A 378 15.27 -35.11 -0.99
CA LEU A 378 14.29 -35.82 -0.18
C LEU A 378 13.74 -37.09 -0.86
N GLY A 379 12.42 -37.18 -1.01
CA GLY A 379 11.73 -38.37 -1.52
C GLY A 379 11.99 -38.69 -2.99
N ASP A 380 12.51 -37.73 -3.76
CA ASP A 380 12.84 -37.96 -5.18
C ASP A 380 14.22 -38.60 -5.36
N LEU A 381 15.09 -38.47 -4.36
CA LEU A 381 16.45 -39.01 -4.38
C LEU A 381 16.82 -39.60 -3.01
N PRO A 382 16.16 -40.69 -2.59
CA PRO A 382 16.46 -41.37 -1.32
C PRO A 382 17.93 -41.81 -1.24
N ASP A 383 18.51 -41.75 -0.04
CA ASP A 383 19.92 -42.10 0.18
C ASP A 383 20.24 -43.54 -0.23
N SER A 384 19.32 -44.47 0.06
CA SER A 384 19.46 -45.88 -0.28
C SER A 384 18.11 -46.58 -0.44
N VAL A 385 18.00 -47.49 -1.41
CA VAL A 385 16.86 -48.39 -1.60
C VAL A 385 17.37 -49.82 -1.78
N LEU A 386 16.81 -50.79 -1.07
CA LEU A 386 17.20 -52.20 -1.17
C LEU A 386 16.64 -52.83 -2.45
N ASP A 387 17.52 -53.33 -3.31
CA ASP A 387 17.12 -54.25 -4.37
C ASP A 387 16.85 -55.62 -3.73
N ALA A 388 15.57 -55.93 -3.47
CA ALA A 388 15.15 -57.20 -2.89
C ALA A 388 15.24 -58.38 -3.87
N THR A 389 15.56 -58.15 -5.15
CA THR A 389 15.86 -59.21 -6.12
C THR A 389 17.31 -59.70 -5.97
N THR A 390 18.26 -58.79 -5.77
CA THR A 390 19.69 -59.14 -5.66
C THR A 390 20.24 -59.11 -4.23
N GLY A 391 19.53 -58.50 -3.30
CA GLY A 391 20.01 -58.20 -1.94
C GLY A 391 20.99 -57.04 -1.85
N SER A 392 21.22 -56.31 -2.96
CA SER A 392 22.14 -55.17 -3.02
C SER A 392 21.45 -53.85 -2.66
N VAL A 393 22.21 -52.83 -2.26
CA VAL A 393 21.67 -51.51 -1.91
C VAL A 393 21.96 -50.52 -3.03
N ALA A 394 20.93 -49.99 -3.68
CA ALA A 394 21.02 -48.92 -4.65
C ALA A 394 21.08 -47.57 -3.93
N ARG A 395 22.18 -46.82 -4.07
CA ARG A 395 22.34 -45.49 -3.45
C ARG A 395 21.88 -44.38 -4.38
N ARG A 396 21.22 -43.36 -3.83
CA ARG A 396 20.70 -42.18 -4.57
C ARG A 396 19.96 -42.59 -5.84
N LEU A 397 19.04 -43.55 -5.71
CA LEU A 397 18.21 -44.03 -6.81
C LEU A 397 17.17 -42.96 -7.15
N PRO A 398 17.20 -42.31 -8.32
CA PRO A 398 16.21 -41.29 -8.66
C PRO A 398 14.84 -41.94 -8.87
N LEU A 399 13.84 -41.47 -8.11
CA LEU A 399 12.49 -42.00 -8.12
C LEU A 399 11.53 -41.19 -8.99
N CYS A 400 11.88 -39.94 -9.27
CA CYS A 400 11.14 -39.09 -10.17
C CYS A 400 12.04 -38.27 -11.11
N ARG A 401 11.43 -37.72 -12.16
CA ARG A 401 12.03 -36.74 -13.06
C ARG A 401 10.95 -35.74 -13.49
N GLY A 402 11.17 -34.47 -13.16
CA GLY A 402 10.41 -33.33 -13.64
C GLY A 402 10.63 -33.06 -15.13
N THR A 403 9.75 -32.22 -15.68
CA THR A 403 9.84 -31.78 -17.08
C THR A 403 10.08 -30.26 -17.08
N LEU A 404 11.16 -29.82 -17.72
CA LEU A 404 11.40 -28.41 -17.99
C LEU A 404 10.32 -27.89 -18.94
N ALA A 405 9.39 -27.07 -18.42
CA ALA A 405 8.32 -26.48 -19.20
C ALA A 405 8.56 -24.98 -19.41
N THR A 406 8.32 -24.49 -20.64
CA THR A 406 8.40 -23.07 -21.00
C THR A 406 7.12 -22.28 -20.65
N GLY A 407 6.25 -22.84 -19.81
CA GLY A 407 4.94 -22.30 -19.39
C GLY A 407 4.41 -23.04 -18.17
N LEU A 408 3.20 -22.70 -17.71
CA LEU A 408 2.57 -23.39 -16.57
C LEU A 408 2.28 -24.86 -16.96
N PRO A 409 2.95 -25.84 -16.35
CA PRO A 409 2.69 -27.24 -16.68
C PRO A 409 1.31 -27.64 -16.16
N ILE A 410 0.57 -28.39 -16.97
CA ILE A 410 -0.77 -28.89 -16.62
C ILE A 410 -0.65 -30.39 -16.38
N PHE A 411 -1.05 -30.81 -15.18
CA PHE A 411 -1.00 -32.22 -14.77
C PHE A 411 -2.39 -32.72 -14.40
N PRO A 412 -2.68 -34.03 -14.49
CA PRO A 412 -3.84 -34.60 -13.82
C PRO A 412 -3.90 -34.17 -12.35
N LEU A 413 -5.11 -33.99 -11.81
CA LEU A 413 -5.29 -33.63 -10.40
C LEU A 413 -4.57 -34.64 -9.48
N GLY A 414 -3.70 -34.10 -8.62
CA GLY A 414 -2.92 -34.88 -7.68
C GLY A 414 -1.76 -35.66 -8.30
N ASP A 415 -1.39 -35.45 -9.56
CA ASP A 415 -0.25 -36.14 -10.17
C ASP A 415 1.06 -35.88 -9.39
N LEU A 416 1.67 -36.94 -8.83
CA LEU A 416 2.92 -36.88 -8.06
C LEU A 416 4.09 -36.31 -8.88
N ALA A 417 4.07 -36.41 -10.22
CA ALA A 417 5.10 -35.87 -11.08
C ALA A 417 5.12 -34.32 -11.10
N ALA A 418 4.03 -33.69 -10.68
CA ALA A 418 3.92 -32.23 -10.67
C ALA A 418 4.89 -31.56 -9.70
N ARG A 419 5.38 -32.29 -8.69
CA ARG A 419 6.28 -31.77 -7.65
C ARG A 419 7.65 -32.44 -7.62
N CYS A 420 8.06 -33.05 -8.72
CA CYS A 420 9.37 -33.66 -8.78
C CYS A 420 10.45 -32.59 -8.83
N THR A 421 11.37 -32.70 -7.89
CA THR A 421 12.49 -31.78 -7.69
C THR A 421 13.52 -31.97 -8.79
N ARG A 422 13.89 -33.23 -9.07
CA ARG A 422 14.86 -33.57 -10.09
C ARG A 422 14.45 -33.17 -11.52
N GLY A 423 15.25 -32.34 -12.18
CA GLY A 423 15.11 -31.95 -13.58
C GLY A 423 14.03 -30.90 -13.86
N ASN A 424 13.59 -30.15 -12.84
CA ASN A 424 12.54 -29.13 -12.97
C ASN A 424 13.08 -27.73 -13.30
N GLY A 425 14.40 -27.52 -13.21
CA GLY A 425 15.09 -26.26 -13.45
C GLY A 425 14.98 -25.20 -12.35
N LEU A 426 14.41 -25.53 -11.19
CA LEU A 426 14.22 -24.67 -10.05
C LEU A 426 15.16 -25.09 -8.92
N LEU A 427 15.55 -24.14 -8.05
CA LEU A 427 16.27 -24.49 -6.83
C LEU A 427 15.30 -25.12 -5.84
N ASP A 428 15.50 -26.40 -5.54
CA ASP A 428 14.85 -27.06 -4.42
C ASP A 428 15.78 -27.08 -3.19
N THR A 429 15.28 -26.55 -2.08
CA THR A 429 16.05 -26.39 -0.85
C THR A 429 15.13 -26.34 0.36
N GLU A 430 15.59 -26.87 1.48
CA GLU A 430 14.95 -26.68 2.78
C GLU A 430 15.35 -25.36 3.45
N ASP A 431 16.50 -24.79 3.05
CA ASP A 431 17.02 -23.49 3.50
C ASP A 431 16.08 -22.34 3.08
N LEU A 432 15.15 -21.96 3.96
CA LEU A 432 14.14 -20.92 3.74
C LEU A 432 14.76 -19.52 3.86
N ASN A 433 15.75 -19.37 4.73
CA ASN A 433 16.33 -18.09 5.10
C ASN A 433 17.63 -17.75 4.32
N GLY A 434 18.21 -18.74 3.62
CA GLY A 434 19.39 -18.60 2.77
C GLY A 434 20.73 -18.69 3.50
N ASP A 435 20.77 -19.08 4.77
CA ASP A 435 21.96 -19.07 5.62
C ASP A 435 22.79 -20.36 5.57
N ASN A 436 22.38 -21.34 4.76
CA ASN A 436 22.96 -22.68 4.62
C ASN A 436 23.06 -23.47 5.93
N ARG A 437 22.23 -23.16 6.91
CA ARG A 437 22.07 -23.97 8.11
C ARG A 437 20.68 -24.56 8.10
N LEU A 438 20.58 -25.77 8.65
CA LEU A 438 19.29 -26.32 8.95
C LEU A 438 18.76 -25.59 10.19
N ASP A 439 17.70 -24.80 10.03
CA ASP A 439 16.94 -24.28 11.17
C ASP A 439 16.18 -25.43 11.84
N VAL A 440 16.92 -26.16 12.66
CA VAL A 440 16.43 -27.05 13.71
C VAL A 440 16.92 -26.49 15.03
N THR A 441 16.04 -26.35 16.01
CA THR A 441 16.54 -26.10 17.36
C THR A 441 17.13 -27.41 17.87
N VAL A 442 18.44 -27.63 17.68
CA VAL A 442 19.17 -28.70 18.37
C VAL A 442 19.02 -28.43 19.88
N GLY A 443 18.02 -29.04 20.51
CA GLY A 443 17.69 -28.89 21.94
C GLY A 443 16.45 -28.03 22.29
N GLY A 444 15.72 -27.46 21.32
CA GLY A 444 14.47 -26.74 21.56
C GLY A 444 13.26 -27.51 21.05
N LEU A 445 12.18 -27.56 21.83
CA LEU A 445 10.99 -28.35 21.51
C LEU A 445 9.86 -27.54 20.86
N THR A 446 10.07 -26.23 20.61
CA THR A 446 9.00 -25.31 20.23
C THR A 446 9.44 -24.33 19.15
N GLU A 447 8.57 -24.17 18.15
CA GLU A 447 8.63 -23.11 17.13
C GLU A 447 7.95 -21.84 17.65
N ASP A 448 8.27 -20.67 17.09
CA ASP A 448 7.59 -19.41 17.40
C ASP A 448 6.60 -19.08 16.28
N LEU A 449 5.33 -19.42 16.49
CA LEU A 449 4.29 -19.34 15.46
C LEU A 449 2.90 -18.98 16.00
N VAL A 450 2.14 -18.30 15.15
CA VAL A 450 0.70 -18.09 15.30
C VAL A 450 0.00 -19.10 14.41
N ARG A 451 -0.70 -20.06 15.04
CA ARG A 451 -1.39 -21.15 14.36
C ARG A 451 -2.89 -20.89 14.22
N TYR A 452 -3.43 -21.19 13.05
CA TYR A 452 -4.86 -21.36 12.83
C TYR A 452 -5.17 -22.83 12.59
N VAL A 453 -6.17 -23.34 13.29
CA VAL A 453 -6.71 -24.69 13.07
C VAL A 453 -8.04 -24.54 12.36
N PHE A 454 -8.08 -24.95 11.09
CA PHE A 454 -9.24 -24.80 10.24
C PHE A 454 -9.77 -26.18 9.80
N PRO A 455 -10.75 -26.75 10.52
CA PRO A 455 -11.51 -27.89 10.02
C PRO A 455 -12.21 -27.48 8.72
N LEU A 456 -12.03 -28.25 7.65
CA LEU A 456 -12.68 -27.94 6.38
C LEU A 456 -14.20 -27.94 6.56
N GLY A 457 -14.83 -26.93 5.99
CA GLY A 457 -16.27 -26.77 6.07
C GLY A 457 -16.81 -26.21 7.38
N ASN A 458 -15.95 -25.74 8.29
CA ASN A 458 -16.37 -25.16 9.57
C ASN A 458 -17.33 -23.97 9.38
N ALA A 459 -18.55 -24.11 9.89
CA ALA A 459 -19.60 -23.11 9.78
C ALA A 459 -19.34 -21.82 10.57
N GLN A 460 -18.47 -21.86 11.60
CA GLN A 460 -18.12 -20.67 12.40
C GLN A 460 -17.43 -19.60 11.54
N TYR A 461 -16.60 -20.02 10.58
CA TYR A 461 -15.79 -19.11 9.76
C TYR A 461 -16.40 -18.87 8.37
N PHE A 462 -17.51 -19.55 8.05
CA PHE A 462 -18.16 -19.46 6.75
C PHE A 462 -18.81 -18.10 6.58
N VAL A 463 -18.54 -17.43 5.45
CA VAL A 463 -19.12 -16.12 5.11
C VAL A 463 -20.22 -16.28 4.06
N ARG A 464 -19.86 -16.82 2.89
CA ARG A 464 -20.78 -16.98 1.75
C ARG A 464 -20.23 -17.97 0.72
N ASP A 465 -21.13 -18.46 -0.13
CA ASP A 465 -20.78 -19.16 -1.36
C ASP A 465 -20.46 -18.15 -2.47
N GLY A 466 -19.55 -18.52 -3.37
CA GLY A 466 -19.13 -17.76 -4.54
C GLY A 466 -19.60 -18.41 -5.82
N GLY A 467 -18.76 -18.38 -6.86
CA GLY A 467 -19.04 -19.08 -8.11
C GLY A 467 -18.89 -20.61 -8.00
N GLY A 468 -19.37 -21.31 -9.01
CA GLY A 468 -19.29 -22.76 -9.09
C GLY A 468 -18.93 -23.23 -10.49
N THR A 469 -18.29 -24.39 -10.57
CA THR A 469 -17.92 -25.05 -11.84
C THR A 469 -18.31 -26.52 -11.79
N ALA A 470 -18.29 -27.20 -12.93
CA ALA A 470 -18.45 -28.64 -13.00
C ALA A 470 -17.27 -29.25 -13.78
N ASP A 471 -16.76 -30.39 -13.30
CA ASP A 471 -15.78 -31.14 -14.08
C ASP A 471 -16.43 -31.90 -15.25
N ALA A 472 -15.59 -32.51 -16.09
CA ALA A 472 -16.02 -33.30 -17.24
C ALA A 472 -16.90 -34.52 -16.88
N THR A 473 -16.95 -34.93 -15.60
CA THR A 473 -17.79 -36.02 -15.12
C THR A 473 -19.16 -35.54 -14.60
N GLY A 474 -19.40 -34.22 -14.62
CA GLY A 474 -20.61 -33.59 -14.12
C GLY A 474 -20.62 -33.34 -12.61
N ARG A 475 -19.52 -33.62 -11.90
CA ARG A 475 -19.39 -33.30 -10.48
C ARG A 475 -19.26 -31.80 -10.32
N ARG A 476 -20.14 -31.22 -9.50
CA ARG A 476 -20.17 -29.78 -9.22
C ARG A 476 -19.22 -29.42 -8.08
N PHE A 477 -18.62 -28.25 -8.23
CA PHE A 477 -17.78 -27.62 -7.22
C PHE A 477 -18.27 -26.20 -6.97
N THR A 478 -18.17 -25.76 -5.72
CA THR A 478 -18.58 -24.44 -5.28
C THR A 478 -17.44 -23.82 -4.47
N TRP A 479 -17.10 -22.58 -4.80
CA TRP A 479 -16.19 -21.77 -4.01
C TRP A 479 -16.90 -21.26 -2.76
N ARG A 480 -16.24 -21.38 -1.61
CA ARG A 480 -16.76 -20.88 -0.33
C ARG A 480 -15.75 -19.97 0.34
N LEU A 481 -16.18 -18.77 0.73
CA LEU A 481 -15.34 -17.83 1.46
C LEU A 481 -15.37 -18.14 2.95
N TYR A 482 -14.18 -18.24 3.52
CA TYR A 482 -13.96 -18.30 4.96
C TYR A 482 -13.21 -17.07 5.44
N ARG A 483 -13.61 -16.55 6.61
CA ARG A 483 -12.97 -15.43 7.31
C ARG A 483 -12.72 -15.84 8.76
N ILE A 484 -11.46 -15.82 9.16
CA ILE A 484 -11.00 -16.21 10.50
C ILE A 484 -10.42 -14.98 11.20
N SER A 485 -10.74 -14.75 12.48
CA SER A 485 -10.13 -13.65 13.24
C SER A 485 -8.66 -13.93 13.45
N PHE A 486 -7.80 -13.03 13.00
CA PHE A 486 -6.35 -13.18 13.12
C PHE A 486 -5.86 -13.06 14.58
N ARG A 487 -6.69 -12.51 15.47
CA ARG A 487 -6.31 -12.33 16.89
C ARG A 487 -6.98 -13.34 17.80
N GLN A 488 -8.28 -13.55 17.63
CA GLN A 488 -9.10 -14.31 18.59
C GLN A 488 -9.05 -15.81 18.35
N ASP A 489 -8.97 -16.24 17.08
CA ASP A 489 -9.08 -17.64 16.70
C ASP A 489 -7.70 -18.30 16.47
N SER A 490 -6.64 -17.62 16.92
CA SER A 490 -5.26 -18.05 16.74
C SER A 490 -4.67 -18.67 18.01
N LEU A 491 -3.67 -19.53 17.84
CA LEU A 491 -2.94 -20.15 18.93
C LEU A 491 -1.46 -19.72 18.88
N SER A 492 -0.97 -19.01 19.90
CA SER A 492 0.44 -18.60 20.01
C SER A 492 1.32 -19.73 20.55
N ILE A 493 2.07 -20.41 19.67
CA ILE A 493 3.06 -21.43 20.04
C ILE A 493 4.41 -20.73 20.15
N GLY A 494 5.14 -20.95 21.25
CA GLY A 494 6.34 -20.18 21.55
C GLY A 494 6.01 -18.70 21.84
N ASN A 495 6.88 -17.79 21.39
CA ASN A 495 6.75 -16.34 21.52
C ASN A 495 6.86 -15.65 20.15
N PRO A 496 5.86 -15.81 19.26
CA PRO A 496 5.91 -15.25 17.92
C PRO A 496 5.94 -13.72 17.94
N ASP A 497 6.84 -13.12 17.14
CA ASP A 497 6.84 -11.69 16.85
C ASP A 497 6.05 -11.40 15.57
N LEU A 498 4.84 -10.85 15.73
CA LEU A 498 3.97 -10.48 14.61
C LEU A 498 4.59 -9.44 13.68
N ARG A 499 5.62 -8.69 14.10
CA ARG A 499 6.30 -7.71 13.23
C ARG A 499 7.34 -8.34 12.32
N HIS A 500 7.75 -9.58 12.60
CA HIS A 500 8.83 -10.28 11.90
C HIS A 500 8.45 -11.73 11.60
N ILE A 501 7.32 -11.93 10.92
CA ILE A 501 6.87 -13.26 10.49
C ILE A 501 7.62 -13.66 9.23
N ARG A 502 8.31 -14.81 9.23
CA ARG A 502 9.18 -15.20 8.12
C ARG A 502 8.51 -16.14 7.12
N ALA A 503 7.71 -17.08 7.61
CA ALA A 503 7.15 -18.15 6.80
C ALA A 503 5.68 -18.43 7.10
N LEU A 504 5.03 -19.07 6.14
CA LEU A 504 3.77 -19.76 6.29
C LEU A 504 4.01 -21.26 6.06
N ARG A 505 3.74 -22.10 7.06
CA ARG A 505 3.61 -23.55 6.89
C ARG A 505 2.13 -23.94 6.85
N LEU A 506 1.73 -24.55 5.74
CA LEU A 506 0.42 -25.16 5.57
C LEU A 506 0.54 -26.67 5.81
N THR A 507 -0.22 -27.20 6.76
CA THR A 507 -0.29 -28.65 7.02
C THR A 507 -1.70 -29.15 6.76
N VAL A 508 -1.84 -30.18 5.93
CA VAL A 508 -3.10 -30.92 5.77
C VAL A 508 -3.05 -32.10 6.74
N VAL A 509 -4.07 -32.25 7.58
CA VAL A 509 -4.22 -33.38 8.51
C VAL A 509 -5.61 -33.99 8.34
N ALA A 510 -5.68 -35.31 8.30
CA ALA A 510 -6.94 -36.06 8.26
C ALA A 510 -6.88 -37.22 9.28
N PRO A 511 -8.00 -37.54 9.94
CA PRO A 511 -8.06 -38.72 10.79
C PRO A 511 -8.00 -39.99 9.92
N ASP A 512 -7.79 -41.13 10.56
CA ASP A 512 -7.85 -42.42 9.88
C ASP A 512 -9.24 -42.64 9.25
N GLN A 513 -9.27 -42.94 7.95
CA GLN A 513 -10.51 -43.18 7.19
C GLN A 513 -10.83 -44.68 7.04
N GLY A 514 -9.94 -45.56 7.52
CA GLY A 514 -10.01 -46.99 7.26
C GLY A 514 -9.75 -47.35 5.78
N PRO A 515 -9.66 -48.65 5.46
CA PRO A 515 -9.41 -49.11 4.09
C PRO A 515 -10.70 -49.19 3.24
N PRO A 516 -10.67 -48.76 1.96
CA PRO A 516 -9.56 -48.07 1.30
C PRO A 516 -9.50 -46.60 1.72
N ALA A 517 -8.30 -46.13 2.07
CA ALA A 517 -8.09 -44.71 2.30
C ALA A 517 -8.07 -44.03 0.92
N ASP A 518 -9.15 -43.33 0.60
CA ASP A 518 -9.28 -42.61 -0.66
C ASP A 518 -8.51 -41.29 -0.63
N GLU A 519 -8.03 -40.86 -1.80
CA GLU A 519 -7.42 -39.54 -1.98
C GLU A 519 -8.36 -38.41 -1.54
N LEU A 520 -7.77 -37.44 -0.83
CA LEU A 520 -8.41 -36.22 -0.39
C LEU A 520 -7.87 -35.08 -1.22
N PHE A 521 -8.74 -34.26 -1.81
CA PHE A 521 -8.31 -33.05 -2.50
C PHE A 521 -9.15 -31.83 -2.07
N LEU A 522 -8.54 -30.66 -2.15
CA LEU A 522 -9.19 -29.35 -2.02
C LEU A 522 -8.46 -28.32 -2.90
N ALA A 523 -9.06 -27.16 -3.11
CA ALA A 523 -8.37 -26.04 -3.74
C ALA A 523 -8.53 -24.76 -2.92
N LEU A 524 -7.47 -23.97 -2.81
CA LEU A 524 -7.46 -22.68 -2.14
C LEU A 524 -7.37 -21.56 -3.17
N GLY A 525 -8.22 -20.55 -3.02
CA GLY A 525 -8.26 -19.36 -3.87
C GLY A 525 -8.16 -18.08 -3.04
N ARG A 526 -7.56 -17.03 -3.61
CA ARG A 526 -7.48 -15.66 -3.06
C ARG A 526 -7.23 -15.61 -1.54
N MET A 527 -6.16 -16.26 -1.07
CA MET A 527 -5.78 -16.20 0.34
C MET A 527 -5.20 -14.82 0.68
N ARG A 528 -5.81 -14.12 1.64
CA ARG A 528 -5.53 -12.74 2.00
C ARG A 528 -5.45 -12.56 3.51
N LEU A 529 -4.47 -11.78 3.94
CA LEU A 529 -4.38 -11.24 5.28
C LEU A 529 -4.95 -9.83 5.21
N VAL A 530 -6.14 -9.64 5.78
CA VAL A 530 -6.93 -8.40 5.71
C VAL A 530 -6.78 -7.63 7.03
N GLY A 531 -6.35 -6.38 6.92
CA GLY A 531 -6.27 -5.39 7.98
C GLY A 531 -6.82 -4.05 7.47
N ALA A 532 -6.41 -2.96 8.11
CA ALA A 532 -6.72 -1.60 7.65
C ALA A 532 -5.47 -0.86 7.15
N PRO A 533 -5.61 0.03 6.15
CA PRO A 533 -4.55 0.97 5.79
C PRO A 533 -4.27 1.94 6.94
N TRP A 534 -5.28 2.22 7.77
CA TRP A 534 -5.16 3.06 8.95
C TRP A 534 -4.84 2.22 10.18
N LEU A 535 -3.89 2.71 10.98
CA LEU A 535 -3.47 2.05 12.21
C LEU A 535 -4.45 2.37 13.33
N LYS A 536 -4.89 1.36 14.07
CA LYS A 536 -5.60 1.60 15.33
C LYS A 536 -4.64 2.23 16.35
N ARG A 537 -5.10 3.25 17.06
CA ARG A 537 -4.31 3.93 18.09
C ARG A 537 -4.02 3.01 19.29
N ALA A 538 -4.96 2.13 19.62
CA ALA A 538 -4.78 1.04 20.56
C ALA A 538 -5.65 -0.17 20.17
N ALA A 539 -5.30 -1.36 20.68
CA ALA A 539 -6.07 -2.58 20.48
C ALA A 539 -7.34 -2.66 21.36
N THR A 540 -7.47 -1.76 22.32
CA THR A 540 -8.62 -1.62 23.24
C THR A 540 -9.07 -0.16 23.27
N PRO A 541 -10.26 0.16 23.81
CA PRO A 541 -10.76 1.52 23.92
C PRO A 541 -9.79 2.47 24.63
N LEU A 542 -9.83 3.75 24.26
CA LEU A 542 -8.98 4.81 24.79
C LEU A 542 -9.80 5.75 25.66
N ALA A 543 -9.25 6.20 26.78
CA ALA A 543 -9.92 7.21 27.61
C ALA A 543 -9.88 8.61 26.97
N GLY A 544 -10.99 9.34 27.10
CA GLY A 544 -11.10 10.75 26.72
C GLY A 544 -10.95 10.99 25.22
N LEU A 545 -10.68 12.25 24.85
CA LEU A 545 -10.51 12.67 23.45
C LEU A 545 -9.04 12.78 23.02
N GLY A 546 -8.07 12.79 23.94
CA GLY A 546 -6.64 12.89 23.61
C GLY A 546 -5.84 11.68 24.11
N GLY A 547 -4.56 11.63 23.76
CA GLY A 547 -3.62 10.67 24.31
C GLY A 547 -3.79 9.23 23.83
N ARG A 548 -3.01 8.34 24.43
CA ARG A 548 -2.92 6.90 24.06
C ARG A 548 -3.24 5.97 25.23
N LEU A 549 -3.98 6.45 26.23
CA LEU A 549 -4.30 5.67 27.43
C LEU A 549 -5.35 4.60 27.14
N ALA A 550 -4.89 3.39 26.82
CA ALA A 550 -5.70 2.23 26.53
C ALA A 550 -6.34 1.65 27.80
N GLN A 551 -7.59 1.21 27.69
CA GLN A 551 -8.33 0.57 28.77
C GLN A 551 -8.09 -0.95 28.76
N PRO A 552 -8.12 -1.62 29.94
CA PRO A 552 -7.86 -3.05 30.05
C PRO A 552 -9.12 -3.90 29.79
N HIS A 553 -10.03 -3.43 28.95
CA HIS A 553 -11.26 -4.13 28.57
C HIS A 553 -11.63 -3.80 27.13
N GLY A 554 -12.61 -4.51 26.59
CA GLY A 554 -13.05 -4.31 25.22
C GLY A 554 -12.00 -4.61 24.17
N GLU A 555 -12.32 -4.24 22.94
CA GLU A 555 -11.48 -4.50 21.78
C GLU A 555 -11.74 -3.43 20.72
N VAL A 556 -10.70 -3.08 19.97
CA VAL A 556 -10.77 -2.21 18.79
C VAL A 556 -10.18 -2.94 17.58
N ILE A 557 -10.97 -3.00 16.51
CA ILE A 557 -10.62 -3.63 15.23
C ILE A 557 -10.71 -2.57 14.14
N ALA A 558 -9.64 -2.38 13.39
CA ALA A 558 -9.59 -1.55 12.19
C ALA A 558 -9.37 -2.46 10.98
N SER A 559 -10.30 -2.45 10.03
CA SER A 559 -10.27 -3.26 8.81
C SER A 559 -10.76 -2.45 7.62
N VAL A 560 -10.82 -3.07 6.43
CA VAL A 560 -11.46 -2.49 5.25
C VAL A 560 -12.79 -3.20 4.99
N VAL A 561 -13.78 -2.45 4.53
CA VAL A 561 -15.00 -2.98 3.92
C VAL A 561 -15.04 -2.57 2.46
N SER A 562 -15.53 -3.44 1.58
CA SER A 562 -15.59 -3.21 0.13
C SER A 562 -16.96 -3.58 -0.43
N THR A 563 -17.22 -3.15 -1.67
CA THR A 563 -18.40 -3.58 -2.45
C THR A 563 -18.49 -5.08 -2.69
N ASP A 564 -17.40 -5.83 -2.49
CA ASP A 564 -17.42 -7.30 -2.50
C ASP A 564 -17.92 -7.93 -1.17
N ASN A 565 -18.07 -7.14 -0.10
CA ASN A 565 -18.59 -7.58 1.20
C ASN A 565 -20.12 -7.50 1.27
N GLN A 566 -20.78 -8.31 0.44
CA GLN A 566 -22.25 -8.42 0.42
C GLN A 566 -22.83 -8.89 1.77
N ASP A 567 -22.07 -9.70 2.53
CA ASP A 567 -22.41 -10.17 3.87
C ASP A 567 -22.55 -9.03 4.88
N LEU A 568 -21.79 -7.95 4.71
CA LEU A 568 -21.85 -6.77 5.57
C LEU A 568 -22.87 -5.73 5.08
N GLY A 569 -23.41 -5.90 3.86
CA GLY A 569 -24.34 -4.97 3.23
C GLY A 569 -23.70 -3.60 2.96
N TYR A 570 -22.45 -3.58 2.51
CA TYR A 570 -21.76 -2.35 2.17
C TYR A 570 -22.24 -1.76 0.83
N SER A 571 -22.43 -0.46 0.82
CA SER A 571 -22.73 0.33 -0.38
C SER A 571 -21.89 1.61 -0.34
N PRO A 572 -21.27 2.03 -1.45
CA PRO A 572 -20.48 3.25 -1.49
C PRO A 572 -21.28 4.50 -1.11
N PRO A 573 -20.62 5.57 -0.64
CA PRO A 573 -21.25 6.87 -0.43
C PRO A 573 -21.86 7.45 -1.72
N PRO A 574 -22.83 8.38 -1.61
CA PRO A 574 -23.40 9.05 -2.78
C PRO A 574 -22.35 9.70 -3.69
N GLY A 575 -22.38 9.34 -4.97
CA GLY A 575 -21.45 9.87 -5.98
C GLY A 575 -20.11 9.14 -6.09
N VAL A 576 -19.86 8.17 -5.21
CA VAL A 576 -18.69 7.28 -5.24
C VAL A 576 -19.06 6.00 -5.98
N LEU A 577 -18.19 5.52 -6.85
CA LEU A 577 -18.44 4.38 -7.74
C LEU A 577 -17.18 3.52 -7.86
N ASN A 578 -17.38 2.23 -8.12
CA ASN A 578 -16.32 1.30 -8.53
C ASN A 578 -15.58 1.86 -9.76
N GLN A 579 -14.34 2.33 -9.56
CA GLN A 579 -13.55 2.97 -10.61
C GLN A 579 -12.06 2.70 -10.42
N ALA A 580 -11.32 2.75 -11.52
CA ALA A 580 -9.86 2.67 -11.43
C ALA A 580 -9.27 3.96 -10.86
N GLU A 581 -8.22 3.83 -10.04
CA GLU A 581 -7.46 4.94 -9.47
C GLU A 581 -6.86 5.85 -10.56
N ARG A 582 -6.43 5.26 -11.68
CA ARG A 582 -5.86 5.96 -12.83
C ARG A 582 -6.84 6.02 -14.00
N ARG A 583 -6.80 7.14 -14.70
CA ARG A 583 -7.51 7.35 -15.97
C ARG A 583 -6.85 6.51 -17.06
N GLY A 584 -7.67 5.97 -17.96
CA GLY A 584 -7.20 5.20 -19.11
C GLY A 584 -6.90 3.74 -18.85
N VAL A 585 -7.05 3.22 -17.62
CA VAL A 585 -6.88 1.79 -17.30
C VAL A 585 -7.76 0.89 -18.16
N ALA A 586 -8.96 1.36 -18.52
CA ALA A 586 -9.88 0.64 -19.41
C ALA A 586 -9.30 0.33 -20.82
N PHE A 587 -8.28 1.09 -21.26
CA PHE A 587 -7.62 0.89 -22.56
C PHE A 587 -6.34 0.04 -22.46
N LEU A 588 -5.96 -0.39 -21.25
CA LEU A 588 -4.79 -1.24 -21.05
C LEU A 588 -5.10 -2.68 -21.46
N PHE A 589 -4.05 -3.38 -21.90
CA PHE A 589 -4.07 -4.83 -22.16
C PHE A 589 -3.91 -5.65 -20.88
N THR A 590 -4.30 -5.09 -19.74
CA THR A 590 -4.29 -5.72 -18.42
C THR A 590 -5.64 -5.47 -17.77
N SER A 591 -6.09 -6.40 -16.93
CA SER A 591 -7.31 -6.23 -16.15
C SER A 591 -6.98 -5.89 -14.71
N GLN A 592 -7.78 -5.01 -14.10
CA GLN A 592 -7.62 -4.56 -12.73
C GLN A 592 -8.97 -4.63 -12.00
N GLN A 593 -8.95 -5.09 -10.75
CA GLN A 593 -10.10 -5.04 -9.84
C GLN A 593 -10.34 -3.61 -9.36
N ILE A 594 -11.59 -3.15 -9.42
CA ILE A 594 -11.99 -1.75 -9.16
C ILE A 594 -13.16 -1.64 -8.17
N ASN A 595 -13.30 -2.63 -7.29
CA ASN A 595 -14.25 -2.56 -6.19
C ASN A 595 -13.89 -1.38 -5.28
N GLU A 596 -14.89 -0.61 -4.85
CA GLU A 596 -14.73 0.51 -3.90
C GLU A 596 -14.53 -0.01 -2.47
N HIS A 597 -13.74 0.71 -1.67
CA HIS A 597 -13.37 0.38 -0.31
C HIS A 597 -13.65 1.52 0.68
N SER A 598 -13.80 1.18 1.96
CA SER A 598 -13.87 2.14 3.07
C SER A 598 -13.20 1.59 4.31
N LEU A 599 -12.73 2.46 5.18
CA LEU A 599 -12.29 2.07 6.52
C LEU A 599 -13.49 1.58 7.33
N ARG A 600 -13.35 0.41 7.95
CA ARG A 600 -14.29 -0.14 8.93
C ARG A 600 -13.64 -0.18 10.30
N LEU A 601 -14.14 0.63 11.22
CA LEU A 601 -13.70 0.67 12.62
C LEU A 601 -14.79 0.10 13.53
N LEU A 602 -14.41 -0.86 14.35
CA LEU A 602 -15.30 -1.58 15.25
C LEU A 602 -14.73 -1.56 16.68
N ALA A 603 -15.61 -1.34 17.65
CA ALA A 603 -15.27 -1.36 19.07
C ALA A 603 -16.27 -2.19 19.89
N ARG A 604 -15.78 -3.05 20.78
CA ARG A 604 -16.58 -3.85 21.72
C ARG A 604 -16.29 -3.42 23.15
N ASP A 605 -17.31 -3.47 24.03
CA ASP A 605 -17.25 -2.95 25.42
C ASP A 605 -16.65 -1.53 25.50
N LEU A 606 -17.07 -0.65 24.58
CA LEU A 606 -16.72 0.77 24.56
C LEU A 606 -17.61 1.51 25.57
N ARG A 607 -17.06 2.13 26.62
CA ARG A 607 -17.83 2.76 27.71
C ARG A 607 -17.92 4.28 27.58
N PRO A 608 -18.88 4.95 28.23
CA PRO A 608 -18.99 6.41 28.19
C PRO A 608 -17.70 7.11 28.62
N GLY A 609 -17.29 8.12 27.86
CA GLY A 609 -16.02 8.82 28.05
C GLY A 609 -14.83 8.18 27.32
N GLU A 610 -15.03 7.07 26.63
CA GLU A 610 -13.99 6.37 25.85
C GLU A 610 -14.18 6.54 24.34
N ARG A 611 -13.13 6.21 23.59
CA ARG A 611 -13.14 6.19 22.13
C ARG A 611 -12.43 4.99 21.53
N ALA A 612 -12.82 4.66 20.31
CA ALA A 612 -12.02 3.88 19.38
C ALA A 612 -11.52 4.81 18.27
N GLU A 613 -10.25 4.67 17.89
CA GLU A 613 -9.59 5.59 16.97
C GLU A 613 -8.64 4.84 16.03
N ALA A 614 -8.73 5.14 14.74
CA ALA A 614 -7.75 4.76 13.74
C ALA A 614 -7.15 6.02 13.10
N PHE A 615 -5.89 5.96 12.68
CA PHE A 615 -5.14 7.09 12.16
C PHE A 615 -4.20 6.68 11.04
N THR A 616 -3.84 7.65 10.21
CA THR A 616 -2.75 7.56 9.23
C THR A 616 -1.77 8.72 9.42
N ARG A 617 -0.49 8.48 9.14
CA ARG A 617 0.58 9.49 9.24
C ARG A 617 1.24 9.70 7.88
N PHE A 618 1.51 10.96 7.54
CA PHE A 618 2.17 11.33 6.29
C PHE A 618 3.71 11.24 6.35
N ALA A 619 4.25 10.32 7.15
CA ALA A 619 5.68 10.26 7.45
C ALA A 619 6.57 10.06 6.21
N ALA A 620 6.10 9.28 5.22
CA ALA A 620 6.85 8.99 4.00
C ALA A 620 6.84 10.16 2.99
N GLU A 621 5.79 10.97 3.00
CA GLU A 621 5.53 12.01 1.98
C GLU A 621 5.82 13.43 2.49
N GLY A 622 6.10 13.54 3.79
CA GLY A 622 6.24 14.80 4.52
C GLY A 622 4.90 15.40 4.94
N ASP A 623 4.96 16.41 5.81
CA ASP A 623 3.77 17.11 6.29
C ASP A 623 2.94 17.68 5.13
N ARG A 624 1.62 17.58 5.26
CA ARG A 624 0.66 18.03 4.23
C ARG A 624 0.11 19.41 4.55
N ASN A 625 -0.06 20.24 3.51
CA ASN A 625 -0.59 21.61 3.66
C ASN A 625 -2.06 21.68 3.23
N PHE A 626 -2.95 21.84 4.21
CA PHE A 626 -4.40 21.92 4.01
C PHE A 626 -4.87 23.35 3.69
N LEU A 627 -4.03 24.38 3.90
CA LEU A 627 -4.41 25.80 3.73
C LEU A 627 -4.67 26.23 2.28
N LYS A 628 -4.44 25.34 1.30
CA LYS A 628 -4.90 25.55 -0.09
C LYS A 628 -6.42 25.47 -0.22
N TYR A 629 -7.11 24.98 0.81
CA TYR A 629 -8.52 24.66 0.84
C TYR A 629 -9.18 25.30 2.07
N ARG A 630 -10.50 25.50 2.02
CA ARG A 630 -11.28 26.03 3.16
C ARG A 630 -12.05 24.94 3.89
N GLN A 631 -12.30 23.81 3.25
CA GLN A 631 -13.14 22.75 3.78
C GLN A 631 -12.38 21.42 3.83
N LEU A 632 -12.59 20.66 4.90
CA LEU A 632 -12.36 19.22 4.93
C LEU A 632 -13.71 18.53 4.85
N ARG A 633 -13.82 17.50 4.02
CA ARG A 633 -15.05 16.75 3.76
C ARG A 633 -14.81 15.28 4.00
N VAL A 634 -15.77 14.63 4.65
CA VAL A 634 -15.67 13.22 5.05
C VAL A 634 -17.03 12.56 4.90
N TRP A 635 -17.03 11.35 4.34
CA TRP A 635 -18.16 10.44 4.41
C TRP A 635 -17.99 9.51 5.61
N ALA A 636 -19.06 9.35 6.39
CA ALA A 636 -19.09 8.38 7.47
C ALA A 636 -20.50 7.81 7.63
N GLN A 637 -20.57 6.53 7.98
CA GLN A 637 -21.83 5.82 8.22
C GLN A 637 -21.73 5.03 9.53
N GLY A 638 -22.57 5.38 10.50
CA GLY A 638 -22.69 4.65 11.76
C GLY A 638 -23.51 3.38 11.58
N ARG A 639 -23.15 2.29 12.27
CA ARG A 639 -23.90 1.02 12.25
C ARG A 639 -24.21 0.53 13.64
N GLY A 640 -25.38 -0.08 13.79
CA GLY A 640 -25.86 -0.66 15.05
C GLY A 640 -26.49 0.35 16.01
N ALA A 641 -26.74 -0.10 17.23
CA ALA A 641 -27.34 0.73 18.29
C ALA A 641 -26.35 1.77 18.83
N GLY A 642 -26.88 2.84 19.41
CA GLY A 642 -26.12 3.92 20.05
C GLY A 642 -26.00 5.19 19.21
N TRP A 643 -26.05 5.10 17.88
CA TRP A 643 -26.00 6.27 16.99
C TRP A 643 -27.28 7.11 17.09
N ASP A 644 -28.45 6.50 16.85
CA ASP A 644 -29.74 7.21 16.85
C ASP A 644 -30.14 7.73 18.24
N GLN A 645 -29.64 7.07 19.30
CA GLN A 645 -29.87 7.47 20.69
C GLN A 645 -28.90 8.57 21.18
N GLY A 646 -27.93 8.97 20.34
CA GLY A 646 -26.94 9.99 20.66
C GLY A 646 -25.88 9.53 21.66
N ASP A 647 -25.72 8.23 21.88
CA ASP A 647 -24.65 7.66 22.70
C ASP A 647 -23.31 7.65 22.00
N LEU A 648 -23.32 7.44 20.69
CA LEU A 648 -22.13 7.40 19.85
C LEU A 648 -22.03 8.68 19.03
N GLU A 649 -20.83 9.24 19.03
CA GLU A 649 -20.46 10.39 18.21
C GLU A 649 -19.30 9.99 17.31
N PHE A 650 -19.37 10.41 16.05
CA PHE A 650 -18.25 10.28 15.12
C PHE A 650 -17.35 11.49 15.27
N PHE A 651 -16.04 11.27 15.09
CA PHE A 651 -15.10 12.37 15.04
C PHE A 651 -14.03 12.19 13.96
N VAL A 652 -13.49 13.33 13.53
CA VAL A 652 -12.28 13.44 12.70
C VAL A 652 -11.29 14.32 13.44
N LYS A 653 -10.01 13.91 13.42
CA LYS A 653 -8.88 14.68 13.93
C LYS A 653 -7.90 14.98 12.83
N VAL A 654 -7.35 16.18 12.87
CA VAL A 654 -6.25 16.63 12.03
C VAL A 654 -5.22 17.26 12.95
N GLY A 655 -3.97 16.83 12.91
CA GLY A 655 -3.00 17.35 13.88
C GLY A 655 -1.56 16.91 13.64
N THR A 656 -0.77 17.11 14.69
CA THR A 656 0.63 16.69 14.73
C THR A 656 0.77 15.33 15.42
N ASP A 657 -0.06 15.07 16.45
CA ASP A 657 -0.07 13.85 17.25
C ASP A 657 -1.42 13.65 17.98
N GLU A 658 -1.51 12.64 18.86
CA GLU A 658 -2.71 12.32 19.65
C GLU A 658 -3.11 13.35 20.71
N ASP A 659 -2.24 14.32 21.03
CA ASP A 659 -2.43 15.30 22.10
C ASP A 659 -2.60 16.74 21.58
N ASN A 660 -2.13 17.00 20.36
CA ASN A 660 -2.12 18.30 19.68
C ASN A 660 -2.87 18.19 18.35
N PHE A 661 -4.17 18.52 18.37
CA PHE A 661 -5.05 18.30 17.23
C PHE A 661 -6.20 19.31 17.14
N TYR A 662 -6.70 19.44 15.91
CA TYR A 662 -8.01 19.95 15.57
C TYR A 662 -9.00 18.77 15.52
N LEU A 663 -10.16 18.89 16.15
CA LEU A 663 -11.21 17.88 16.21
C LEU A 663 -12.52 18.45 15.69
N TYR A 664 -13.22 17.66 14.88
CA TYR A 664 -14.62 17.85 14.57
C TYR A 664 -15.38 16.62 15.08
N ARG A 665 -16.37 16.80 15.94
CA ARG A 665 -17.15 15.72 16.55
C ARG A 665 -18.63 15.99 16.42
N THR A 666 -19.38 15.02 15.91
CA THR A 666 -20.81 15.15 15.64
C THR A 666 -21.57 13.86 15.93
N ARG A 667 -22.87 14.01 16.20
CA ARG A 667 -23.81 12.90 16.21
C ARG A 667 -24.16 12.51 14.77
N MET A 668 -24.46 11.23 14.57
CA MET A 668 -24.88 10.67 13.29
C MET A 668 -26.12 9.81 13.47
N VAL A 669 -26.77 9.49 12.35
CA VAL A 669 -27.87 8.52 12.27
C VAL A 669 -27.31 7.20 11.76
N ALA A 670 -27.80 6.08 12.30
CA ALA A 670 -27.36 4.77 11.85
C ALA A 670 -27.84 4.48 10.40
N GLY A 671 -27.01 3.76 9.64
CA GLY A 671 -27.43 3.17 8.36
C GLY A 671 -27.48 4.13 7.18
N THR A 672 -27.03 5.38 7.30
CA THR A 672 -26.94 6.33 6.18
C THR A 672 -25.55 6.99 6.09
N TRP A 673 -25.12 7.29 4.86
CA TRP A 673 -23.95 8.14 4.60
C TRP A 673 -24.29 9.63 4.69
N GLU A 674 -25.56 10.00 4.55
CA GLU A 674 -25.99 11.40 4.49
C GLU A 674 -26.31 11.97 5.89
N PRO A 675 -26.01 13.27 6.12
CA PRO A 675 -25.33 14.19 5.21
C PRO A 675 -23.81 14.00 5.17
N GLU A 676 -23.19 14.40 4.06
CA GLU A 676 -21.73 14.58 4.03
C GLU A 676 -21.28 15.56 5.13
N MET A 677 -20.19 15.21 5.82
CA MET A 677 -19.61 16.10 6.81
C MET A 677 -18.75 17.14 6.13
N VAL A 678 -19.15 18.40 6.22
CA VAL A 678 -18.37 19.55 5.71
C VAL A 678 -17.82 20.36 6.88
N ILE A 679 -16.52 20.29 7.06
CA ILE A 679 -15.77 20.87 8.18
C ILE A 679 -15.07 22.15 7.67
N ASP A 680 -15.42 23.29 8.26
CA ASP A 680 -14.84 24.59 7.94
C ASP A 680 -13.52 24.80 8.69
N LEU A 681 -12.41 24.82 7.94
CA LEU A 681 -11.07 24.97 8.48
C LEU A 681 -10.87 26.35 9.13
N GLN A 682 -11.63 27.38 8.75
CA GLN A 682 -11.51 28.72 9.34
C GLN A 682 -11.92 28.74 10.82
N ARG A 683 -12.90 27.91 11.20
CA ARG A 683 -13.32 27.78 12.61
C ARG A 683 -12.21 27.19 13.48
N TRP A 684 -11.52 26.17 12.97
CA TRP A 684 -10.34 25.61 13.63
C TRP A 684 -9.19 26.61 13.77
N ILE A 685 -8.95 27.43 12.74
CA ILE A 685 -7.94 28.51 12.80
C ILE A 685 -8.31 29.53 13.89
N ALA A 686 -9.58 29.96 13.94
CA ALA A 686 -10.06 30.90 14.96
C ALA A 686 -9.90 30.35 16.38
N LEU A 687 -10.31 29.10 16.63
CA LEU A 687 -10.16 28.43 17.93
C LEU A 687 -8.69 28.26 18.33
N ARG A 688 -7.81 27.91 17.37
CA ARG A 688 -6.37 27.82 17.64
C ARG A 688 -5.78 29.18 18.01
N GLY A 689 -6.21 30.25 17.36
CA GLY A 689 -5.82 31.63 17.68
C GLY A 689 -6.26 32.06 19.08
N GLN A 690 -7.45 31.64 19.54
CA GLN A 690 -7.88 31.86 20.93
C GLN A 690 -6.99 31.14 21.94
N ILE A 691 -6.61 29.90 21.67
CA ILE A 691 -5.66 29.16 22.53
C ILE A 691 -4.29 29.84 22.55
N GLU A 692 -3.81 30.31 21.40
CA GLU A 692 -2.55 31.04 21.30
C GLU A 692 -2.58 32.35 22.10
N ALA A 693 -3.64 33.13 21.98
CA ALA A 693 -3.82 34.35 22.77
C ALA A 693 -3.83 34.08 24.29
N ARG A 694 -4.53 33.04 24.74
CA ARG A 694 -4.55 32.63 26.16
C ARG A 694 -3.17 32.19 26.65
N TRP A 695 -2.47 31.39 25.85
CA TRP A 695 -1.12 30.93 26.18
C TRP A 695 -0.12 32.09 26.26
N LEU A 696 -0.13 33.00 25.28
CA LEU A 696 0.70 34.20 25.28
C LEU A 696 0.33 35.17 26.42
N GLY A 697 -0.93 35.15 26.86
CA GLY A 697 -1.42 35.86 28.05
C GLY A 697 -1.01 35.21 29.38
N GLY A 698 -0.40 34.03 29.38
CA GLY A 698 0.06 33.32 30.57
C GLY A 698 -1.02 32.53 31.31
N GLU A 699 -2.17 32.26 30.68
CA GLU A 699 -3.21 31.43 31.28
C GLU A 699 -2.78 29.95 31.41
N PRO A 700 -3.12 29.28 32.53
CA PRO A 700 -2.85 27.84 32.68
C PRO A 700 -3.73 26.99 31.75
N PRO A 701 -3.40 25.69 31.55
CA PRO A 701 -4.27 24.74 30.87
C PRO A 701 -5.71 24.78 31.40
N GLY A 702 -6.68 24.65 30.49
CA GLY A 702 -8.09 24.87 30.80
C GLY A 702 -9.01 24.77 29.59
N GLY A 703 -10.32 24.73 29.84
CA GLY A 703 -11.37 24.56 28.83
C GLY A 703 -11.87 23.11 28.65
N ALA A 704 -11.12 22.12 29.14
CA ALA A 704 -11.52 20.71 29.03
C ALA A 704 -12.81 20.37 29.80
N ALA A 705 -13.08 21.04 30.92
CA ALA A 705 -14.31 20.82 31.69
C ALA A 705 -15.59 21.18 30.90
N SER A 706 -15.51 22.18 30.02
CA SER A 706 -16.64 22.60 29.17
C SER A 706 -16.64 21.92 27.81
N CYS A 707 -15.48 21.69 27.22
CA CYS A 707 -15.34 21.18 25.86
C CYS A 707 -15.17 19.65 25.77
N GLY A 708 -14.87 19.00 26.90
CA GLY A 708 -14.21 17.70 26.90
C GLY A 708 -12.73 17.83 26.53
N GLY A 709 -12.03 16.69 26.51
CA GLY A 709 -10.59 16.64 26.23
C GLY A 709 -9.76 16.48 27.49
N ASP A 710 -8.48 16.81 27.38
CA ASP A 710 -7.51 16.63 28.45
C ASP A 710 -7.42 17.87 29.35
N SER A 711 -7.59 17.67 30.66
CA SER A 711 -7.53 18.73 31.67
C SER A 711 -6.14 19.36 31.81
N THR A 712 -5.09 18.70 31.32
CA THR A 712 -3.72 19.24 31.32
C THR A 712 -3.38 20.02 30.04
N ALA A 713 -4.32 20.14 29.10
CA ALA A 713 -4.15 20.87 27.84
C ALA A 713 -4.97 22.18 27.79
N LEU A 714 -4.58 23.08 26.90
CA LEU A 714 -5.42 24.20 26.52
C LEU A 714 -6.44 23.73 25.49
N VAL A 715 -7.73 23.88 25.81
CA VAL A 715 -8.83 23.44 24.95
C VAL A 715 -9.76 24.62 24.64
N ALA A 716 -10.13 24.77 23.38
CA ALA A 716 -11.19 25.68 22.94
C ALA A 716 -12.17 24.92 22.05
N CYS A 717 -13.45 25.23 22.15
CA CYS A 717 -14.48 24.59 21.33
C CYS A 717 -15.58 25.58 20.95
N GLU A 718 -16.22 25.32 19.82
CA GLU A 718 -17.40 26.02 19.33
C GLU A 718 -18.29 25.03 18.56
N GLY A 719 -19.41 24.65 19.17
CA GLY A 719 -20.30 23.61 18.62
C GLY A 719 -19.55 22.29 18.41
N PRO A 720 -19.54 21.71 17.19
CA PRO A 720 -18.85 20.45 16.91
C PRO A 720 -17.33 20.61 16.77
N TYR A 721 -16.79 21.83 16.77
CA TYR A 721 -15.37 22.11 16.58
C TYR A 721 -14.65 22.18 17.93
N LEU A 722 -13.48 21.56 18.00
CA LEU A 722 -12.61 21.60 19.18
C LEU A 722 -11.14 21.69 18.72
N VAL A 723 -10.32 22.41 19.48
CA VAL A 723 -8.86 22.42 19.34
C VAL A 723 -8.25 22.11 20.70
N GLN A 724 -7.34 21.15 20.73
CA GLN A 724 -6.57 20.80 21.93
C GLN A 724 -5.09 21.01 21.67
N VAL A 725 -4.41 21.69 22.59
CA VAL A 725 -2.96 21.92 22.54
C VAL A 725 -2.37 21.63 23.91
N ARG A 726 -1.73 20.48 24.06
CA ARG A 726 -1.02 20.11 25.29
C ARG A 726 0.36 20.79 25.36
N HIS A 727 1.04 20.91 24.22
CA HIS A 727 2.41 21.43 24.16
C HIS A 727 2.54 22.63 23.19
N PRO A 728 2.02 23.82 23.54
CA PRO A 728 1.94 24.97 22.61
C PRO A 728 3.30 25.47 22.10
N GLY A 729 4.39 25.28 22.85
CA GLY A 729 5.74 25.70 22.46
C GLY A 729 6.58 24.64 21.73
N ILE A 730 6.11 23.40 21.60
CA ILE A 730 6.88 22.31 20.98
C ILE A 730 6.30 21.95 19.62
N ALA A 731 5.03 21.56 19.60
CA ALA A 731 4.39 21.00 18.42
C ALA A 731 2.87 21.32 18.39
N PRO A 732 2.48 22.61 18.39
CA PRO A 732 1.08 22.96 18.26
C PRO A 732 0.52 22.43 16.92
N PRO A 733 -0.77 22.07 16.86
CA PRO A 733 -1.36 21.61 15.62
C PRO A 733 -1.32 22.73 14.57
N ASN A 734 -1.01 22.39 13.32
CA ASN A 734 -0.81 23.34 12.24
C ASN A 734 -1.37 22.81 10.91
N LEU A 735 -2.40 23.47 10.36
CA LEU A 735 -3.00 23.08 9.08
C LEU A 735 -2.07 23.30 7.86
N ALA A 736 -0.98 24.06 7.99
CA ALA A 736 0.04 24.16 6.95
C ALA A 736 1.01 22.97 6.95
N ARG A 737 1.07 22.23 8.07
CA ARG A 737 1.97 21.10 8.32
C ARG A 737 1.25 20.02 9.11
N VAL A 738 0.26 19.40 8.48
CA VAL A 738 -0.48 18.28 9.05
C VAL A 738 0.38 17.03 8.95
N SER A 739 0.61 16.35 10.07
CA SER A 739 1.39 15.12 10.10
C SER A 739 0.50 13.87 10.24
N GLU A 740 -0.70 14.03 10.80
CA GLU A 740 -1.61 12.93 11.11
C GLU A 740 -3.08 13.32 10.87
N VAL A 741 -3.85 12.38 10.34
CA VAL A 741 -5.32 12.42 10.32
C VAL A 741 -5.85 11.17 11.01
N ALA A 742 -6.86 11.33 11.86
CA ALA A 742 -7.51 10.24 12.55
C ALA A 742 -9.03 10.35 12.48
N ALA A 743 -9.72 9.24 12.62
CA ALA A 743 -11.17 9.16 12.64
C ALA A 743 -11.60 8.08 13.64
N GLY A 744 -12.79 8.24 14.21
CA GLY A 744 -13.21 7.29 15.23
C GLY A 744 -14.59 7.49 15.80
N ILE A 745 -14.86 6.67 16.81
CA ILE A 745 -16.11 6.63 17.56
C ILE A 745 -15.82 7.08 18.98
N TYR A 746 -16.57 8.04 19.50
CA TYR A 746 -16.55 8.45 20.89
C TYR A 746 -17.89 8.11 21.53
N ARG A 747 -17.89 7.45 22.70
CA ARG A 747 -19.12 7.18 23.43
C ARG A 747 -19.39 8.29 24.43
N ALA A 748 -20.38 9.13 24.14
CA ALA A 748 -20.77 10.27 24.97
C ALA A 748 -21.70 9.89 26.13
N SER A 749 -22.59 8.91 25.93
CA SER A 749 -23.57 8.49 26.93
C SER A 749 -23.88 6.99 26.88
N ALA A 750 -24.75 6.54 27.81
CA ALA A 750 -25.19 5.15 27.93
C ALA A 750 -26.74 5.07 28.02
N ASN A 751 -27.42 5.68 27.06
CA ASN A 751 -28.88 5.62 26.94
C ASN A 751 -29.35 4.28 26.33
N ALA A 752 -28.50 3.60 25.58
CA ALA A 752 -28.73 2.31 24.94
C ALA A 752 -27.61 1.29 25.27
N ILE A 753 -27.97 0.01 25.14
CA ILE A 753 -27.01 -1.09 25.16
C ILE A 753 -26.29 -1.10 23.81
N VAL A 754 -24.97 -0.98 23.85
CA VAL A 754 -24.10 -0.96 22.67
C VAL A 754 -23.10 -2.10 22.84
N ASP A 755 -23.44 -3.28 22.33
CA ASP A 755 -22.56 -4.45 22.37
C ASP A 755 -21.34 -4.27 21.45
N GLN A 756 -21.58 -3.62 20.30
CA GLN A 756 -20.58 -3.32 19.30
C GLN A 756 -20.89 -1.96 18.67
N ALA A 757 -19.95 -1.02 18.77
CA ALA A 757 -19.97 0.23 18.04
C ALA A 757 -19.23 0.06 16.73
N GLU A 758 -19.83 0.44 15.62
CA GLU A 758 -19.24 0.31 14.28
C GLU A 758 -19.45 1.58 13.46
N VAL A 759 -18.39 2.02 12.77
CA VAL A 759 -18.44 3.12 11.81
C VAL A 759 -17.66 2.76 10.56
N TRP A 760 -18.20 3.14 9.41
CA TRP A 760 -17.49 3.14 8.14
C TRP A 760 -17.11 4.57 7.77
N VAL A 761 -15.90 4.76 7.28
CA VAL A 761 -15.36 6.08 6.91
C VAL A 761 -14.80 6.00 5.50
N ASP A 762 -15.14 6.98 4.68
CA ASP A 762 -14.77 7.00 3.27
C ASP A 762 -14.41 8.42 2.79
N ASP A 763 -13.65 8.49 1.70
CA ASP A 763 -13.46 9.65 0.85
C ASP A 763 -13.16 10.97 1.63
N ILE A 764 -12.07 10.96 2.40
CA ILE A 764 -11.60 12.14 3.15
C ILE A 764 -10.91 13.07 2.17
N ARG A 765 -11.51 14.24 1.93
CA ARG A 765 -11.04 15.18 0.90
C ARG A 765 -11.10 16.63 1.32
N LEU A 766 -10.20 17.41 0.78
CA LEU A 766 -10.17 18.86 0.93
C LEU A 766 -10.94 19.51 -0.22
N GLY A 767 -11.68 20.56 0.06
CA GLY A 767 -12.51 21.27 -0.92
C GLY A 767 -12.55 22.78 -0.69
N ASP A 768 -13.25 23.50 -1.58
CA ASP A 768 -13.30 24.97 -1.61
C ASP A 768 -11.90 25.59 -1.73
N VAL A 769 -11.33 25.46 -2.93
CA VAL A 769 -9.98 25.89 -3.28
C VAL A 769 -9.82 27.40 -3.15
N VAL A 770 -8.74 27.83 -2.51
CA VAL A 770 -8.37 29.24 -2.40
C VAL A 770 -7.78 29.73 -3.72
N ASN A 771 -8.46 30.65 -4.40
CA ASN A 771 -8.11 31.13 -5.76
C ASN A 771 -8.21 32.66 -5.92
N HIS A 772 -7.44 33.40 -5.12
CA HIS A 772 -7.42 34.87 -5.20
C HIS A 772 -6.46 35.38 -6.30
N ALA A 773 -6.84 36.49 -6.94
CA ALA A 773 -5.95 37.19 -7.86
C ALA A 773 -4.87 37.98 -7.10
N GLY A 774 -3.70 38.09 -7.71
CA GLY A 774 -2.59 38.93 -7.26
C GLY A 774 -2.15 39.91 -8.34
N LEU A 775 -1.53 41.00 -7.92
CA LEU A 775 -1.11 42.14 -8.72
C LEU A 775 0.40 42.41 -8.53
N ALA A 776 1.09 42.63 -9.64
CA ALA A 776 2.46 43.15 -9.67
C ALA A 776 2.52 44.38 -10.58
N ALA A 777 3.30 45.37 -10.19
CA ALA A 777 3.59 46.57 -10.95
C ALA A 777 5.07 46.93 -10.84
N ALA A 778 5.68 47.33 -11.94
CA ALA A 778 7.03 47.85 -12.02
C ALA A 778 7.05 49.12 -12.88
N LEU A 779 7.89 50.08 -12.52
CA LEU A 779 8.11 51.32 -13.26
C LEU A 779 9.58 51.69 -13.15
N ASP A 780 10.26 51.76 -14.29
CA ASP A 780 11.63 52.23 -14.41
C ASP A 780 11.66 53.50 -15.24
N LEU A 781 12.27 54.53 -14.66
CA LEU A 781 12.46 55.83 -15.26
C LEU A 781 13.97 56.06 -15.38
N HIS A 782 14.47 56.25 -16.59
CA HIS A 782 15.88 56.53 -16.82
C HIS A 782 16.01 57.85 -17.56
N LEU A 783 16.63 58.84 -16.92
CA LEU A 783 16.89 60.15 -17.49
C LEU A 783 18.38 60.30 -17.76
N THR A 784 18.73 60.36 -19.04
CA THR A 784 20.05 60.79 -19.51
C THR A 784 19.97 62.27 -19.84
N ALA A 785 20.52 63.09 -18.97
CA ALA A 785 20.56 64.53 -19.08
C ALA A 785 21.76 64.95 -19.95
N ALA A 786 21.62 64.76 -21.27
CA ALA A 786 22.66 65.02 -22.27
C ALA A 786 23.95 64.21 -21.97
N ASP A 787 25.12 64.86 -21.99
CA ASP A 787 26.44 64.28 -21.66
C ASP A 787 26.87 64.57 -20.21
N LEU A 788 25.95 65.05 -19.36
CA LEU A 788 26.27 65.57 -18.02
C LEU A 788 25.90 64.63 -16.87
N ALA A 789 24.72 64.02 -16.90
CA ALA A 789 24.23 63.21 -15.79
C ALA A 789 23.26 62.11 -16.23
N ASP A 790 23.30 60.99 -15.51
CA ASP A 790 22.33 59.89 -15.63
C ASP A 790 21.63 59.69 -14.29
N VAL A 791 20.30 59.65 -14.32
CA VAL A 791 19.45 59.41 -13.16
C VAL A 791 18.53 58.24 -13.46
N THR A 792 18.59 57.20 -12.63
CA THR A 792 17.70 56.03 -12.72
C THR A 792 16.83 55.97 -11.47
N LEU A 793 15.52 55.82 -11.67
CA LEU A 793 14.53 55.62 -10.60
C LEU A 793 13.70 54.38 -10.93
N GLY A 794 13.76 53.38 -10.05
CA GLY A 794 12.95 52.16 -10.16
C GLY A 794 11.93 52.09 -9.03
N PHE A 795 10.69 51.70 -9.36
CA PHE A 795 9.63 51.39 -8.40
C PHE A 795 9.05 50.02 -8.73
N THR A 796 9.02 49.14 -7.74
CA THR A 796 8.40 47.81 -7.87
C THR A 796 7.46 47.55 -6.71
N ARG A 797 6.23 47.12 -7.01
CA ARG A 797 5.24 46.68 -6.04
C ARG A 797 4.68 45.33 -6.46
N ARG A 798 4.74 44.35 -5.57
CA ARG A 798 4.16 43.03 -5.78
C ARG A 798 3.40 42.62 -4.52
N ASP A 799 2.16 42.18 -4.69
CA ASP A 799 1.42 41.58 -3.56
C ASP A 799 1.85 40.13 -3.31
N ASP A 800 1.46 39.61 -2.14
CA ASP A 800 1.74 38.25 -1.68
C ASP A 800 1.02 37.16 -2.51
N ARG A 801 0.01 37.56 -3.29
CA ARG A 801 -0.84 36.68 -4.11
C ARG A 801 -0.32 36.52 -5.53
N PHE A 802 0.53 37.42 -6.01
CA PHE A 802 1.05 37.37 -7.37
C PHE A 802 1.99 36.17 -7.56
N ARG A 803 1.69 35.32 -8.54
CA ARG A 803 2.45 34.11 -8.90
C ARG A 803 2.84 34.13 -10.38
N GLN A 804 4.04 33.64 -10.69
CA GLN A 804 4.51 33.39 -12.05
C GLN A 804 4.14 31.96 -12.50
N LEU A 805 4.08 31.67 -13.81
CA LEU A 805 3.60 30.39 -14.37
C LEU A 805 4.39 29.15 -13.89
N ALA A 806 5.65 29.33 -13.51
CA ALA A 806 6.51 28.28 -12.99
C ALA A 806 6.74 28.35 -11.46
N ALA A 807 6.07 29.28 -10.76
CA ALA A 807 6.18 29.39 -9.30
C ALA A 807 5.31 28.33 -8.61
N SER A 808 5.63 27.05 -8.82
CA SER A 808 5.02 25.97 -8.05
C SER A 808 5.40 26.10 -6.57
N SER A 809 4.45 25.81 -5.67
CA SER A 809 4.77 25.50 -4.28
C SER A 809 5.90 24.47 -4.25
N CYS A 810 7.01 24.73 -3.55
CA CYS A 810 8.13 23.80 -3.41
C CYS A 810 7.62 22.37 -3.24
N ARG A 811 7.77 21.54 -4.28
CA ARG A 811 7.73 20.09 -4.12
C ARG A 811 8.98 19.73 -3.31
N PRO A 812 8.88 18.95 -2.22
CA PRO A 812 10.07 18.33 -1.67
C PRO A 812 10.69 17.49 -2.79
N ARG A 813 11.97 17.74 -3.10
CA ARG A 813 12.76 16.80 -3.88
C ARG A 813 12.87 15.53 -3.03
N GLY A 814 12.24 14.44 -3.47
CA GLY A 814 12.58 13.12 -2.97
C GLY A 814 14.07 12.88 -3.24
N ALA A 815 14.78 12.44 -2.20
CA ALA A 815 16.13 11.92 -2.32
C ALA A 815 16.09 10.53 -2.94
#